data_AF-J3MVG1-F1
#
_entry.id   AF-J3MVG1-F1
#
_cell.length_a   1.000
_cell.length_b   1.000
_cell.length_c   1.000
_cell.angle_alpha   90.00
_cell.angle_beta   90.00
_cell.angle_gamma   90.00
#
_symmetry.space_group_name_H-M   'P 1'
#
loop_
_entity.id
_entity.type
_entity.pdbx_description
1 polymer ?
#
loop_
_entity_poly.entity_id
_entity_poly.type
_entity_poly.pdbx_seq_one_letter_code
_entity_poly.pdbx_strand_id
1 'polypeptide(L)'
;MFEEAGGDKEKDAINDLKQHAMAQKKLIQDVRNSLYYSSAVALDELGDSDAIATDGEDDIINPTASSSLSLLDDLLLEKRMEQAVEILEQELQRMQESDVVAAASRMSAVLARKASVADRLASVAEHPRTPRPELLRALTGLCRLGEKRRANGLLLGFYRASVRRRVDESLRLKQPGNGKHSYLMHIVRTVLSTVVEASRSAALLQLQPSAEMERWAREEMEDLGVAIREFIFMAAAPSSKLALTLEAARCALDYVPLLDRHQAEYLREVLAQCMEEALAMYAGHLREVIRLLASDGASMVLGRFLVSGVLRTRKHPEMEELSCCLLTTSGRKVATLMQDVVEDVSPLLGLGTGMTSLSLLQLLAELLREYMLQLLAVAAAAANDDMTMVSVLINCTTLLSLFPLVARRIFTATSAAASQQEDFDFPPSQAFDGLILSIKEAAGQVWTCFCHHFIRHTVVMSSNPLLHIRSNSTHAFDAIMPSSAFQVFFLRVRQLNGTYGAILTGEDGTMKKLLQELMEAMMLCLSDNLDSWIHQASHVVPQDTLLQQIQLDVHFLLEVAQFGGFSSDDFRNAALCLLRKAQELAPSCSLEQQQEEGWAADAARHAVQVLMGSQAQQNSCSTVSLQEGEAGDETQPDASSQHQVGACSDGKSSDEFVSLEDEALVDSAEEDSSCSQDGGPVSPTSAPMMAVASRQQLASTTTTPAAAANQKGNSRRKEAREGKGMVSSRPRWH
;
A
#
# COMPACT_ATOMS: atom_id res chain seq x y z
N MET A 1 -38.96 -39.60 -26.50
CA MET A 1 -39.14 -41.00 -26.06
C MET A 1 -37.81 -41.58 -25.54
N PHE A 2 -37.08 -40.87 -24.67
CA PHE A 2 -35.82 -41.35 -24.07
C PHE A 2 -35.54 -40.77 -22.66
N GLU A 3 -36.55 -40.20 -21.98
CA GLU A 3 -36.39 -39.60 -20.65
C GLU A 3 -36.95 -40.45 -19.50
N GLU A 4 -37.82 -41.43 -19.76
CA GLU A 4 -38.33 -42.35 -18.71
C GLU A 4 -37.26 -43.31 -18.17
N ALA A 5 -36.17 -43.58 -18.91
CA ALA A 5 -35.15 -44.56 -18.52
C ALA A 5 -34.07 -44.02 -17.56
N GLY A 6 -34.13 -42.73 -17.20
CA GLY A 6 -33.20 -42.09 -16.26
C GLY A 6 -33.63 -42.23 -14.80
N GLY A 7 -34.89 -41.92 -14.51
CA GLY A 7 -35.43 -41.87 -13.13
C GLY A 7 -35.43 -43.22 -12.42
N ASP A 8 -35.70 -44.32 -13.13
CA ASP A 8 -35.68 -45.66 -12.52
C ASP A 8 -34.27 -46.07 -12.04
N LYS A 9 -33.21 -45.71 -12.77
CA LYS A 9 -31.83 -46.03 -12.37
C LYS A 9 -31.37 -45.28 -11.13
N GLU A 10 -31.79 -44.02 -10.98
CA GLU A 10 -31.52 -43.24 -9.77
C GLU A 10 -32.30 -43.78 -8.56
N LYS A 11 -33.55 -44.18 -8.79
CA LYS A 11 -34.42 -44.80 -7.77
C LYS A 11 -33.91 -46.17 -7.32
N ASP A 12 -33.39 -46.97 -8.23
CA ASP A 12 -32.72 -48.25 -7.94
C ASP A 12 -31.43 -48.01 -7.15
N ALA A 13 -30.57 -47.08 -7.56
CA ALA A 13 -29.37 -46.72 -6.81
C ALA A 13 -29.66 -46.22 -5.38
N ILE A 14 -30.74 -45.46 -5.18
CA ILE A 14 -31.21 -45.03 -3.86
C ILE A 14 -31.73 -46.22 -3.03
N ASN A 15 -32.39 -47.20 -3.66
CA ASN A 15 -32.82 -48.42 -3.00
C ASN A 15 -31.63 -49.31 -2.61
N ASP A 16 -30.63 -49.47 -3.47
CA ASP A 16 -29.40 -50.20 -3.18
C ASP A 16 -28.62 -49.56 -2.03
N LEU A 17 -28.53 -48.23 -2.00
CA LEU A 17 -27.92 -47.49 -0.90
C LEU A 17 -28.69 -47.67 0.41
N LYS A 18 -30.04 -47.68 0.37
CA LYS A 18 -30.89 -48.01 1.53
C LYS A 18 -30.68 -49.44 2.00
N GLN A 19 -30.57 -50.41 1.09
CA GLN A 19 -30.28 -51.81 1.43
C GLN A 19 -28.90 -51.94 2.07
N HIS A 20 -27.87 -51.25 1.54
CA HIS A 20 -26.54 -51.20 2.13
C HIS A 20 -26.53 -50.59 3.54
N ALA A 21 -27.26 -49.48 3.74
CA ALA A 21 -27.41 -48.85 5.06
C ALA A 21 -28.15 -49.76 6.06
N MET A 22 -29.17 -50.49 5.62
CA MET A 22 -29.86 -51.48 6.45
C MET A 22 -28.97 -52.70 6.79
N ALA A 23 -28.17 -53.18 5.83
CA ALA A 23 -27.19 -54.24 6.07
C ALA A 23 -26.10 -53.81 7.07
N GLN A 24 -25.57 -52.58 6.94
CA GLN A 24 -24.64 -52.01 7.91
C GLN A 24 -25.28 -51.83 9.30
N LYS A 25 -26.51 -51.32 9.37
CA LYS A 25 -27.25 -51.20 10.63
C LYS A 25 -27.47 -52.56 11.31
N LYS A 26 -27.79 -53.59 10.52
CA LYS A 26 -27.92 -54.97 11.02
C LYS A 26 -26.58 -55.48 11.53
N LEU A 27 -25.49 -55.34 10.77
CA LEU A 27 -24.14 -55.75 11.18
C LEU A 27 -23.70 -55.07 12.50
N ILE A 28 -23.96 -53.76 12.63
CA ILE A 28 -23.69 -53.00 13.87
C ILE A 28 -24.53 -53.54 15.04
N GLN A 29 -25.79 -53.91 14.80
CA GLN A 29 -26.64 -54.50 15.83
C GLN A 29 -26.20 -55.92 16.20
N ASP A 30 -25.79 -56.74 15.23
CA ASP A 30 -25.30 -58.10 15.46
C ASP A 30 -23.96 -58.08 16.24
N VAL A 31 -23.05 -57.14 15.93
CA VAL A 31 -21.83 -56.89 16.72
C VAL A 31 -22.18 -56.40 18.14
N ARG A 32 -23.14 -55.47 18.29
CA ARG A 32 -23.62 -55.01 19.60
C ARG A 32 -24.19 -56.16 20.43
N ASN A 33 -24.99 -57.03 19.82
CA ASN A 33 -25.58 -58.20 20.46
C ASN A 33 -24.50 -59.25 20.83
N SER A 34 -23.52 -59.48 19.95
CA SER A 34 -22.38 -60.37 20.21
C SER A 34 -21.56 -59.94 21.41
N LEU A 35 -21.32 -58.62 21.56
CA LEU A 35 -20.58 -58.08 22.71
C LEU A 35 -21.35 -58.25 24.03
N TYR A 36 -22.69 -58.16 24.01
CA TYR A 36 -23.54 -58.43 25.18
C TYR A 36 -23.55 -59.90 25.61
N TYR A 37 -23.49 -60.84 24.67
CA TYR A 37 -23.38 -62.27 24.99
C TYR A 37 -21.99 -62.64 25.55
N SER A 38 -20.90 -62.09 25.01
CA SER A 38 -19.56 -62.34 25.56
C SER A 38 -19.34 -61.78 26.96
N SER A 39 -20.02 -60.69 27.35
CA SER A 39 -19.93 -60.17 28.73
C SER A 39 -20.75 -60.96 29.76
N ALA A 40 -21.76 -61.73 29.33
CA ALA A 40 -22.67 -62.44 30.23
C ALA A 40 -22.14 -63.83 30.65
N VAL A 41 -21.35 -64.49 29.80
CA VAL A 41 -20.83 -65.85 30.07
C VAL A 41 -19.60 -65.84 31.01
N ALA A 42 -18.90 -64.72 31.13
CA ALA A 42 -17.68 -64.60 31.94
C ALA A 42 -17.91 -64.38 33.45
N LEU A 43 -19.14 -64.55 33.95
CA LEU A 43 -19.54 -64.17 35.33
C LEU A 43 -20.25 -65.27 36.13
N ASP A 44 -20.40 -66.49 35.60
CA ASP A 44 -21.20 -67.57 36.23
C ASP A 44 -20.43 -68.88 36.51
N GLU A 45 -19.12 -68.95 36.23
CA GLU A 45 -18.26 -70.09 36.62
C GLU A 45 -17.24 -69.67 37.69
N LEU A 46 -17.71 -69.45 38.92
CA LEU A 46 -16.87 -69.35 40.13
C LEU A 46 -17.70 -69.62 41.41
N GLY A 47 -18.01 -70.90 41.65
CA GLY A 47 -18.70 -71.37 42.86
C GLY A 47 -18.39 -72.84 43.16
N ASP A 48 -17.84 -73.08 44.36
CA ASP A 48 -17.57 -74.37 45.04
C ASP A 48 -16.76 -75.47 44.31
N SER A 49 -15.57 -75.77 44.85
CA SER A 49 -15.35 -77.05 45.55
C SER A 49 -14.02 -77.08 46.32
N ASP A 50 -14.14 -77.21 47.63
CA ASP A 50 -13.26 -77.77 48.67
C ASP A 50 -11.75 -78.05 48.48
N ALA A 51 -11.03 -77.85 49.59
CA ALA A 51 -9.60 -78.10 49.76
C ALA A 51 -9.25 -79.59 49.93
N ILE A 52 -8.10 -79.99 49.37
CA ILE A 52 -7.29 -81.10 49.88
C ILE A 52 -5.87 -80.58 50.09
N ALA A 53 -5.39 -80.70 51.33
CA ALA A 53 -4.01 -80.37 51.67
C ALA A 53 -3.08 -81.56 51.34
N THR A 54 -1.95 -81.26 50.70
CA THR A 54 -0.76 -82.12 50.75
C THR A 54 0.45 -81.26 51.02
N ASP A 55 1.17 -81.64 52.07
CA ASP A 55 2.36 -80.99 52.58
C ASP A 55 3.56 -81.13 51.62
N GLY A 56 4.50 -80.19 51.67
CA GLY A 56 5.62 -80.13 50.72
C GLY A 56 6.41 -78.84 50.84
N GLU A 57 7.41 -78.83 51.72
CA GLU A 57 8.46 -77.81 51.76
C GLU A 57 9.24 -77.81 50.43
N ASP A 58 9.41 -76.66 49.78
CA ASP A 58 10.65 -76.29 49.07
C ASP A 58 10.67 -74.80 48.64
N ASP A 59 11.80 -74.17 48.95
CA ASP A 59 12.37 -72.88 48.53
C ASP A 59 11.52 -71.61 48.23
N ILE A 60 11.85 -70.58 49.02
CA ILE A 60 11.36 -69.21 48.94
C ILE A 60 11.98 -68.47 47.74
N ILE A 61 11.29 -68.43 46.59
CA ILE A 61 11.57 -67.48 45.50
C ILE A 61 10.29 -66.77 45.06
N ASN A 62 10.30 -65.44 45.21
CA ASN A 62 9.22 -64.48 44.96
C ASN A 62 8.43 -64.74 43.63
N PRO A 63 7.23 -65.37 43.65
CA PRO A 63 6.55 -65.84 42.44
C PRO A 63 5.70 -64.76 41.74
N THR A 64 5.43 -63.64 42.40
CA THR A 64 4.59 -62.54 41.88
C THR A 64 5.27 -61.75 40.76
N ALA A 65 6.59 -61.58 40.82
CA ALA A 65 7.35 -60.76 39.85
C ALA A 65 7.73 -61.49 38.56
N SER A 66 7.72 -62.82 38.53
CA SER A 66 7.87 -63.61 37.30
C SER A 66 6.53 -63.71 36.56
N SER A 67 5.43 -63.86 37.30
CA SER A 67 4.07 -63.93 36.75
C SER A 67 3.62 -62.61 36.09
N SER A 68 3.98 -61.44 36.63
CA SER A 68 3.68 -60.15 36.00
C SER A 68 4.45 -59.93 34.69
N LEU A 69 5.67 -60.49 34.56
CA LEU A 69 6.46 -60.43 33.33
C LEU A 69 5.96 -61.41 32.25
N SER A 70 5.50 -62.61 32.60
CA SER A 70 4.88 -63.51 31.61
C SER A 70 3.55 -62.96 31.09
N LEU A 71 2.70 -62.44 32.00
CA LEU A 71 1.45 -61.77 31.65
C LEU A 71 1.67 -60.57 30.71
N LEU A 72 2.77 -59.85 30.87
CA LEU A 72 3.13 -58.74 29.99
C LEU A 72 3.53 -59.21 28.58
N ASP A 73 4.26 -60.32 28.48
CA ASP A 73 4.63 -60.93 27.20
C ASP A 73 3.38 -61.50 26.48
N ASP A 74 2.39 -62.03 27.22
CA ASP A 74 1.08 -62.44 26.67
C ASP A 74 0.24 -61.24 26.16
N LEU A 75 0.14 -60.16 26.95
CA LEU A 75 -0.58 -58.94 26.55
C LEU A 75 0.03 -58.25 25.32
N LEU A 76 1.34 -58.39 25.13
CA LEU A 76 2.06 -57.95 23.92
C LEU A 76 1.67 -58.76 22.67
N LEU A 77 1.37 -60.05 22.81
CA LEU A 77 0.84 -60.90 21.74
C LEU A 77 -0.63 -60.55 21.43
N GLU A 78 -1.45 -60.31 22.47
CA GLU A 78 -2.85 -59.88 22.35
C GLU A 78 -3.02 -58.42 21.86
N LYS A 79 -1.93 -57.64 21.75
CA LYS A 79 -1.91 -56.21 21.39
C LYS A 79 -2.67 -55.31 22.39
N ARG A 80 -2.83 -55.72 23.65
CA ARG A 80 -3.54 -54.98 24.71
C ARG A 80 -2.63 -53.94 25.37
N MET A 81 -2.17 -52.99 24.55
CA MET A 81 -1.09 -52.07 24.89
C MET A 81 -1.38 -51.17 26.10
N GLU A 82 -2.63 -50.79 26.35
CA GLU A 82 -3.01 -49.96 27.51
C GLU A 82 -2.75 -50.69 28.85
N GLN A 83 -3.12 -51.97 28.92
CA GLN A 83 -2.95 -52.81 30.11
C GLN A 83 -1.49 -53.22 30.31
N ALA A 84 -0.75 -53.42 29.21
CA ALA A 84 0.70 -53.61 29.24
C ALA A 84 1.44 -52.39 29.82
N VAL A 85 0.99 -51.16 29.51
CA VAL A 85 1.53 -49.92 30.09
C VAL A 85 1.20 -49.81 31.58
N GLU A 86 -0.02 -50.17 32.00
CA GLU A 86 -0.42 -50.15 33.42
C GLU A 86 0.39 -51.11 34.30
N ILE A 87 0.62 -52.33 33.83
CA ILE A 87 1.46 -53.31 34.55
C ILE A 87 2.91 -52.80 34.63
N LEU A 88 3.44 -52.22 33.54
CA LEU A 88 4.79 -51.65 33.50
C LEU A 88 4.96 -50.44 34.43
N GLU A 89 3.97 -49.56 34.56
CA GLU A 89 4.00 -48.45 35.52
C GLU A 89 4.05 -48.96 36.96
N GLN A 90 3.21 -49.94 37.30
CA GLN A 90 3.18 -50.52 38.64
C GLN A 90 4.49 -51.24 39.00
N GLU A 91 5.06 -52.02 38.07
CA GLU A 91 6.37 -52.66 38.29
C GLU A 91 7.49 -51.63 38.40
N LEU A 92 7.47 -50.54 37.61
CA LEU A 92 8.46 -49.48 37.70
C LEU A 92 8.37 -48.71 39.03
N GLN A 93 7.18 -48.53 39.59
CA GLN A 93 6.96 -47.97 40.93
C GLN A 93 7.47 -48.93 42.03
N ARG A 94 7.08 -50.21 42.00
CA ARG A 94 7.56 -51.23 42.96
C ARG A 94 9.09 -51.35 42.98
N MET A 95 9.75 -51.14 41.84
CA MET A 95 11.21 -51.14 41.75
C MET A 95 11.89 -49.87 42.30
N GLN A 96 11.18 -48.75 42.50
CA GLN A 96 11.74 -47.57 43.19
C GLN A 96 11.80 -47.74 44.72
N GLU A 97 11.09 -48.72 45.27
CA GLU A 97 10.94 -48.95 46.72
C GLU A 97 11.76 -50.15 47.24
N SER A 98 12.54 -50.82 46.38
CA SER A 98 13.21 -52.11 46.68
C SER A 98 14.74 -52.02 46.72
N ASP A 99 15.34 -52.77 47.67
CA ASP A 99 16.79 -52.85 47.88
C ASP A 99 17.52 -53.84 46.93
N VAL A 100 18.86 -53.73 46.88
CA VAL A 100 19.58 -53.63 45.59
C VAL A 100 19.92 -54.92 44.81
N VAL A 101 20.16 -56.09 45.42
CA VAL A 101 21.01 -57.13 44.75
C VAL A 101 20.29 -58.05 43.76
N ALA A 102 19.09 -58.53 44.07
CA ALA A 102 18.29 -59.32 43.11
C ALA A 102 17.56 -58.45 42.06
N ALA A 103 17.75 -57.13 42.11
CA ALA A 103 17.04 -56.16 41.28
C ALA A 103 17.62 -56.01 39.87
N ALA A 104 18.93 -56.19 39.67
CA ALA A 104 19.59 -55.84 38.40
C ALA A 104 19.09 -56.63 37.17
N SER A 105 18.96 -57.96 37.28
CA SER A 105 18.44 -58.82 36.20
C SER A 105 16.95 -58.59 35.93
N ARG A 106 16.17 -58.30 36.99
CA ARG A 106 14.75 -57.94 36.87
C ARG A 106 14.59 -56.57 36.23
N MET A 107 15.42 -55.61 36.59
CA MET A 107 15.40 -54.25 36.05
C MET A 107 15.81 -54.24 34.57
N SER A 108 16.81 -55.00 34.14
CA SER A 108 17.11 -55.14 32.71
C SER A 108 15.97 -55.81 31.94
N ALA A 109 15.33 -56.84 32.52
CA ALA A 109 14.15 -57.49 31.94
C ALA A 109 12.96 -56.53 31.79
N VAL A 110 12.62 -55.74 32.82
CA VAL A 110 11.53 -54.75 32.78
C VAL A 110 11.85 -53.61 31.80
N LEU A 111 13.09 -53.10 31.79
CA LEU A 111 13.50 -52.05 30.86
C LEU A 111 13.47 -52.54 29.39
N ALA A 112 13.81 -53.81 29.14
CA ALA A 112 13.69 -54.40 27.80
C ALA A 112 12.22 -54.52 27.33
N ARG A 113 11.29 -54.96 28.20
CA ARG A 113 9.86 -54.96 27.86
C ARG A 113 9.31 -53.54 27.69
N LYS A 114 9.72 -52.59 28.53
CA LYS A 114 9.39 -51.17 28.39
C LYS A 114 9.78 -50.63 27.02
N ALA A 115 11.01 -50.91 26.57
CA ALA A 115 11.47 -50.51 25.23
C ALA A 115 10.64 -51.18 24.12
N SER A 116 10.36 -52.48 24.22
CA SER A 116 9.51 -53.22 23.27
C SER A 116 8.09 -52.65 23.16
N VAL A 117 7.44 -52.36 24.30
CA VAL A 117 6.12 -51.71 24.35
C VAL A 117 6.20 -50.31 23.72
N ALA A 118 7.22 -49.51 24.05
CA ALA A 118 7.40 -48.17 23.50
C ALA A 118 7.64 -48.17 21.98
N ASP A 119 8.50 -49.06 21.46
CA ASP A 119 8.73 -49.22 20.03
C ASP A 119 7.46 -49.66 19.29
N ARG A 120 6.66 -50.54 19.90
CA ARG A 120 5.39 -50.96 19.32
C ARG A 120 4.37 -49.82 19.31
N LEU A 121 4.25 -49.04 20.38
CA LEU A 121 3.42 -47.83 20.44
C LEU A 121 3.86 -46.77 19.41
N ALA A 122 5.17 -46.56 19.26
CA ALA A 122 5.73 -45.67 18.25
C ALA A 122 5.37 -46.15 16.83
N SER A 123 5.50 -47.44 16.53
CA SER A 123 5.15 -48.00 15.21
C SER A 123 3.67 -47.80 14.83
N VAL A 124 2.76 -47.78 15.82
CA VAL A 124 1.34 -47.46 15.62
C VAL A 124 1.14 -45.97 15.35
N ALA A 125 1.86 -45.10 16.08
CA ALA A 125 1.79 -43.65 15.92
C ALA A 125 2.45 -43.14 14.62
N GLU A 126 3.50 -43.81 14.11
CA GLU A 126 4.16 -43.49 12.84
C GLU A 126 3.33 -43.85 11.61
N HIS A 127 2.36 -44.77 11.74
CA HIS A 127 1.65 -45.30 10.58
C HIS A 127 0.68 -44.26 9.98
N PRO A 128 0.79 -43.90 8.68
CA PRO A 128 0.13 -42.72 8.12
C PRO A 128 -1.40 -42.83 7.98
N ARG A 129 -1.96 -44.02 8.22
CA ARG A 129 -3.41 -44.31 8.22
C ARG A 129 -4.02 -44.40 9.62
N THR A 130 -3.23 -44.26 10.69
CA THR A 130 -3.75 -44.35 12.07
C THR A 130 -4.70 -43.19 12.35
N PRO A 131 -5.95 -43.45 12.78
CA PRO A 131 -6.91 -42.40 13.09
C PRO A 131 -6.47 -41.64 14.35
N ARG A 132 -6.76 -40.33 14.41
CA ARG A 132 -6.39 -39.42 15.52
C ARG A 132 -6.63 -40.00 16.94
N PRO A 133 -7.76 -40.65 17.28
CA PRO A 133 -7.95 -41.21 18.63
C PRO A 133 -6.97 -42.35 18.95
N GLU A 134 -6.63 -43.21 17.99
CA GLU A 134 -5.66 -44.30 18.20
C GLU A 134 -4.23 -43.77 18.32
N LEU A 135 -3.89 -42.76 17.52
CA LEU A 135 -2.64 -42.01 17.68
C LEU A 135 -2.53 -41.42 19.08
N LEU A 136 -3.53 -40.65 19.53
CA LEU A 136 -3.49 -40.00 20.84
C LEU A 136 -3.36 -41.03 21.97
N ARG A 137 -4.09 -42.15 21.90
CA ARG A 137 -3.95 -43.29 22.83
C ARG A 137 -2.51 -43.82 22.86
N ALA A 138 -1.90 -44.06 21.70
CA ALA A 138 -0.53 -44.56 21.63
C ALA A 138 0.49 -43.56 22.21
N LEU A 139 0.29 -42.26 21.95
CA LEU A 139 1.11 -41.18 22.51
C LEU A 139 0.92 -41.01 24.01
N THR A 140 -0.30 -41.18 24.55
CA THR A 140 -0.55 -41.22 26.00
C THR A 140 0.23 -42.37 26.64
N GLY A 141 0.23 -43.56 26.03
CA GLY A 141 1.06 -44.69 26.47
C GLY A 141 2.56 -44.37 26.49
N LEU A 142 3.08 -43.70 25.46
CA LEU A 142 4.48 -43.25 25.43
C LEU A 142 4.80 -42.21 26.51
N CYS A 143 3.89 -41.25 26.75
CA CYS A 143 4.03 -40.28 27.84
C CYS A 143 4.05 -40.95 29.22
N ARG A 144 3.17 -41.94 29.45
CA ARG A 144 3.10 -42.80 30.65
C ARG A 144 4.40 -43.56 30.90
N LEU A 145 4.99 -44.15 29.85
CA LEU A 145 6.31 -44.78 29.91
C LEU A 145 7.49 -43.77 30.05
N GLY A 146 7.23 -42.46 30.03
CA GLY A 146 8.24 -41.41 30.17
C GLY A 146 8.94 -40.99 28.88
N GLU A 147 8.57 -41.53 27.71
CA GLU A 147 9.16 -41.19 26.40
C GLU A 147 8.56 -39.89 25.80
N LYS A 148 8.38 -38.86 26.63
CA LYS A 148 7.70 -37.60 26.27
C LYS A 148 8.28 -36.92 25.01
N ARG A 149 9.61 -36.93 24.83
CA ARG A 149 10.25 -36.36 23.61
C ARG A 149 9.88 -37.13 22.35
N ARG A 150 9.86 -38.46 22.42
CA ARG A 150 9.48 -39.32 21.28
C ARG A 150 8.01 -39.13 20.94
N ALA A 151 7.14 -39.11 21.96
CA ALA A 151 5.73 -38.79 21.77
C ALA A 151 5.51 -37.41 21.12
N ASN A 152 6.25 -36.39 21.54
CA ASN A 152 6.21 -35.06 20.94
C ASN A 152 6.63 -35.08 19.45
N GLY A 153 7.76 -35.72 19.12
CA GLY A 153 8.23 -35.83 17.73
C GLY A 153 7.22 -36.53 16.80
N LEU A 154 6.57 -37.59 17.29
CA LEU A 154 5.53 -38.32 16.56
C LEU A 154 4.24 -37.50 16.38
N LEU A 155 3.80 -36.77 17.41
CA LEU A 155 2.67 -35.84 17.33
C LEU A 155 2.90 -34.78 16.25
N LEU A 156 4.08 -34.14 16.25
CA LEU A 156 4.46 -33.13 15.27
C LEU A 156 4.58 -33.73 13.85
N GLY A 157 5.11 -34.95 13.73
CA GLY A 157 5.16 -35.68 12.45
C GLY A 157 3.78 -35.92 11.85
N PHE A 158 2.80 -36.33 12.67
CA PHE A 158 1.40 -36.49 12.25
C PHE A 158 0.76 -35.17 11.79
N TYR A 159 0.95 -34.07 12.53
CA TYR A 159 0.37 -32.79 12.15
C TYR A 159 1.02 -32.22 10.87
N ARG A 160 2.34 -32.30 10.71
CA ARG A 160 3.04 -31.98 9.43
C ARG A 160 2.46 -32.75 8.25
N ALA A 161 2.28 -34.07 8.39
CA ALA A 161 1.68 -34.90 7.34
C ALA A 161 0.20 -34.54 7.08
N SER A 162 -0.52 -34.08 8.10
CA SER A 162 -1.92 -33.68 8.01
C SER A 162 -2.11 -32.30 7.35
N VAL A 163 -1.18 -31.35 7.55
CA VAL A 163 -1.19 -30.06 6.83
C VAL A 163 -0.96 -30.30 5.34
N ARG A 164 0.11 -31.01 4.99
CA ARG A 164 0.44 -31.38 3.60
C ARG A 164 -0.76 -32.00 2.89
N ARG A 165 -1.35 -33.03 3.48
CA ARG A 165 -2.51 -33.73 2.90
C ARG A 165 -3.71 -32.80 2.70
N ARG A 166 -4.08 -31.97 3.69
CA ARG A 166 -5.22 -31.05 3.60
C ARG A 166 -4.98 -29.95 2.54
N VAL A 167 -3.75 -29.45 2.40
CA VAL A 167 -3.36 -28.50 1.34
C VAL A 167 -3.36 -29.16 -0.05
N ASP A 168 -2.81 -30.37 -0.18
CA ASP A 168 -2.82 -31.17 -1.43
C ASP A 168 -4.25 -31.50 -1.91
N GLU A 169 -5.14 -31.87 -1.00
CA GLU A 169 -6.56 -32.10 -1.28
C GLU A 169 -7.24 -30.81 -1.78
N SER A 170 -6.92 -29.67 -1.15
CA SER A 170 -7.40 -28.35 -1.56
C SER A 170 -6.90 -27.93 -2.95
N LEU A 171 -5.67 -28.30 -3.32
CA LEU A 171 -5.13 -28.08 -4.66
C LEU A 171 -5.90 -28.85 -5.74
N ARG A 172 -6.33 -30.07 -5.42
CA ARG A 172 -7.07 -30.95 -6.33
C ARG A 172 -8.54 -30.54 -6.51
N LEU A 173 -9.11 -29.83 -5.53
CA LEU A 173 -10.49 -29.33 -5.53
C LEU A 173 -10.67 -27.94 -6.18
N LYS A 174 -9.63 -27.39 -6.82
CA LYS A 174 -9.67 -26.07 -7.49
C LYS A 174 -10.72 -26.02 -8.60
N GLN A 175 -11.85 -25.36 -8.33
CA GLN A 175 -12.84 -25.02 -9.35
C GLN A 175 -12.34 -23.86 -10.24
N PRO A 176 -12.51 -23.94 -11.58
CA PRO A 176 -12.17 -22.85 -12.49
C PRO A 176 -13.20 -21.72 -12.36
N GLY A 177 -12.74 -20.48 -12.11
CA GLY A 177 -13.59 -19.31 -11.89
C GLY A 177 -13.17 -18.53 -10.64
N ASN A 178 -13.70 -18.90 -9.47
CA ASN A 178 -13.49 -18.20 -8.19
C ASN A 178 -12.36 -18.78 -7.30
N GLY A 179 -11.53 -19.69 -7.83
CA GLY A 179 -10.67 -20.57 -7.03
C GLY A 179 -9.37 -20.01 -6.42
N LYS A 180 -9.03 -18.72 -6.55
CA LYS A 180 -7.80 -18.15 -5.95
C LYS A 180 -8.03 -17.64 -4.52
N HIS A 181 -9.01 -16.76 -4.35
CA HIS A 181 -9.34 -16.13 -3.07
C HIS A 181 -9.78 -17.19 -2.04
N SER A 182 -10.74 -18.04 -2.41
CA SER A 182 -11.27 -19.11 -1.55
C SER A 182 -10.20 -20.13 -1.13
N TYR A 183 -9.27 -20.46 -2.04
CA TYR A 183 -8.14 -21.34 -1.77
C TYR A 183 -7.14 -20.73 -0.78
N LEU A 184 -6.81 -19.44 -0.89
CA LEU A 184 -5.95 -18.75 0.08
C LEU A 184 -6.57 -18.78 1.49
N MET A 185 -7.85 -18.43 1.62
CA MET A 185 -8.55 -18.52 2.91
C MET A 185 -8.62 -19.95 3.45
N HIS A 186 -8.72 -20.96 2.57
CA HIS A 186 -8.68 -22.36 2.98
C HIS A 186 -7.29 -22.78 3.50
N ILE A 187 -6.18 -22.32 2.90
CA ILE A 187 -4.83 -22.56 3.43
C ILE A 187 -4.70 -21.93 4.83
N VAL A 188 -5.06 -20.64 4.98
CA VAL A 188 -4.98 -19.92 6.25
C VAL A 188 -5.72 -20.68 7.36
N ARG A 189 -6.98 -21.06 7.11
CA ARG A 189 -7.79 -21.84 8.06
C ARG A 189 -7.20 -23.22 8.33
N THR A 190 -6.68 -23.91 7.31
CA THR A 190 -6.07 -25.24 7.45
C THR A 190 -4.85 -25.18 8.35
N VAL A 191 -3.86 -24.36 8.01
CA VAL A 191 -2.61 -24.25 8.77
C VAL A 191 -2.90 -23.85 10.22
N LEU A 192 -3.63 -22.76 10.44
CA LEU A 192 -3.87 -22.24 11.79
C LEU A 192 -4.75 -23.17 12.64
N SER A 193 -5.77 -23.81 12.05
CA SER A 193 -6.53 -24.84 12.78
C SER A 193 -5.66 -26.04 13.15
N THR A 194 -4.75 -26.50 12.28
CA THR A 194 -3.84 -27.60 12.64
C THR A 194 -2.86 -27.23 13.76
N VAL A 195 -2.37 -25.98 13.81
CA VAL A 195 -1.50 -25.51 14.90
C VAL A 195 -2.28 -25.50 16.21
N VAL A 196 -3.51 -24.97 16.22
CA VAL A 196 -4.39 -24.99 17.41
C VAL A 196 -4.74 -26.43 17.83
N GLU A 197 -5.02 -27.33 16.88
CA GLU A 197 -5.25 -28.76 17.14
C GLU A 197 -4.03 -29.43 17.80
N ALA A 198 -2.83 -29.10 17.32
CA ALA A 198 -1.57 -29.62 17.82
C ALA A 198 -1.23 -29.11 19.22
N SER A 199 -1.29 -27.80 19.46
CA SER A 199 -1.09 -27.19 20.80
C SER A 199 -2.05 -27.80 21.83
N ARG A 200 -3.35 -27.91 21.49
CA ARG A 200 -4.36 -28.56 22.37
C ARG A 200 -4.04 -30.03 22.64
N SER A 201 -3.55 -30.75 21.63
CA SER A 201 -3.20 -32.18 21.77
C SER A 201 -1.94 -32.38 22.62
N ALA A 202 -0.96 -31.49 22.53
CA ALA A 202 0.23 -31.52 23.39
C ALA A 202 -0.11 -31.19 24.86
N ALA A 203 -0.99 -30.20 25.08
CA ALA A 203 -1.50 -29.87 26.41
C ALA A 203 -2.23 -31.06 27.07
N LEU A 204 -3.11 -31.74 26.32
CA LEU A 204 -3.79 -32.97 26.79
C LEU A 204 -2.80 -34.08 27.18
N LEU A 205 -1.68 -34.21 26.46
CA LEU A 205 -0.64 -35.20 26.72
C LEU A 205 0.34 -34.80 27.84
N GLN A 206 0.14 -33.64 28.48
CA GLN A 206 1.05 -33.05 29.49
C GLN A 206 2.51 -33.00 29.00
N LEU A 207 2.66 -32.72 27.71
CA LEU A 207 3.91 -32.33 27.10
C LEU A 207 4.11 -30.85 27.47
N GLN A 208 5.03 -30.60 28.41
CA GLN A 208 5.47 -29.25 28.80
C GLN A 208 5.79 -28.43 27.54
N PRO A 209 5.59 -27.08 27.53
CA PRO A 209 5.82 -26.24 26.36
C PRO A 209 7.21 -26.50 25.79
N SER A 210 7.22 -27.22 24.67
CA SER A 210 8.43 -27.77 24.08
C SER A 210 8.94 -26.79 23.04
N ALA A 211 10.22 -26.42 23.12
CA ALA A 211 10.88 -25.62 22.10
C ALA A 211 10.78 -26.26 20.69
N GLU A 212 10.52 -27.57 20.59
CA GLU A 212 10.21 -28.27 19.34
C GLU A 212 8.80 -27.95 18.80
N MET A 213 7.79 -27.88 19.68
CA MET A 213 6.41 -27.52 19.31
C MET A 213 6.35 -26.05 18.89
N GLU A 214 7.00 -25.15 19.64
CA GLU A 214 7.09 -23.75 19.23
C GLU A 214 7.85 -23.56 17.91
N ARG A 215 8.98 -24.26 17.73
CA ARG A 215 9.74 -24.19 16.47
C ARG A 215 8.89 -24.70 15.32
N TRP A 216 8.17 -25.79 15.51
CA TRP A 216 7.24 -26.30 14.50
C TRP A 216 6.12 -25.29 14.19
N ALA A 217 5.45 -24.73 15.20
CA ALA A 217 4.40 -23.74 14.97
C ALA A 217 4.92 -22.50 14.21
N ARG A 218 6.14 -22.03 14.55
CA ARG A 218 6.82 -20.95 13.81
C ARG A 218 7.12 -21.35 12.37
N GLU A 219 7.72 -22.52 12.15
CA GLU A 219 7.98 -23.07 10.81
C GLU A 219 6.72 -23.08 9.93
N GLU A 220 5.59 -23.57 10.45
CA GLU A 220 4.33 -23.61 9.69
C GLU A 220 3.75 -22.20 9.46
N MET A 221 3.95 -21.24 10.37
CA MET A 221 3.56 -19.85 10.14
C MET A 221 4.44 -19.13 9.11
N GLU A 222 5.75 -19.42 9.05
CA GLU A 222 6.65 -18.92 8.01
C GLU A 222 6.19 -19.38 6.61
N ASP A 223 5.89 -20.69 6.48
CA ASP A 223 5.39 -21.29 5.25
C ASP A 223 4.04 -20.67 4.82
N LEU A 224 3.17 -20.34 5.78
CA LEU A 224 1.93 -19.59 5.51
C LEU A 224 2.22 -18.18 4.98
N GLY A 225 3.19 -17.47 5.56
CA GLY A 225 3.64 -16.17 5.07
C GLY A 225 4.28 -16.22 3.68
N VAL A 226 4.99 -17.30 3.33
CA VAL A 226 5.44 -17.55 1.94
C VAL A 226 4.23 -17.75 1.01
N ALA A 227 3.27 -18.59 1.40
CA ALA A 227 2.06 -18.84 0.60
C ALA A 227 1.26 -17.55 0.33
N ILE A 228 1.01 -16.73 1.36
CA ILE A 228 0.33 -15.44 1.22
C ILE A 228 1.03 -14.57 0.16
N ARG A 229 2.37 -14.46 0.21
CA ARG A 229 3.15 -13.68 -0.76
C ARG A 229 3.11 -14.23 -2.19
N GLU A 230 3.14 -15.55 -2.37
CA GLU A 230 2.92 -16.16 -3.69
C GLU A 230 1.54 -15.80 -4.25
N PHE A 231 0.49 -15.82 -3.43
CA PHE A 231 -0.87 -15.44 -3.86
C PHE A 231 -1.01 -13.96 -4.19
N ILE A 232 -0.34 -13.07 -3.43
CA ILE A 232 -0.27 -11.64 -3.72
C ILE A 232 0.39 -11.40 -5.09
N PHE A 233 1.51 -12.06 -5.39
CA PHE A 233 2.18 -11.89 -6.69
C PHE A 233 1.29 -12.34 -7.87
N MET A 234 0.45 -13.36 -7.65
CA MET A 234 -0.44 -13.95 -8.65
C MET A 234 -1.79 -13.23 -8.86
N ALA A 235 -2.05 -12.12 -8.17
CA ALA A 235 -3.23 -11.28 -8.39
C ALA A 235 -2.96 -10.17 -9.42
N ALA A 236 -4.00 -9.77 -10.18
CA ALA A 236 -3.85 -8.91 -11.35
C ALA A 236 -3.69 -7.41 -11.01
N ALA A 237 -4.56 -6.86 -10.15
CA ALA A 237 -4.59 -5.43 -9.84
C ALA A 237 -3.94 -5.11 -8.49
N PRO A 238 -3.19 -4.00 -8.33
CA PRO A 238 -2.53 -3.65 -7.05
C PRO A 238 -3.48 -3.41 -5.86
N SER A 239 -4.66 -2.82 -6.07
CA SER A 239 -5.69 -2.74 -5.02
C SER A 239 -6.20 -4.13 -4.62
N SER A 240 -6.45 -5.02 -5.60
CA SER A 240 -6.82 -6.41 -5.32
C SER A 240 -5.75 -7.19 -4.55
N LYS A 241 -4.46 -6.86 -4.72
CA LYS A 241 -3.35 -7.41 -3.93
C LYS A 241 -3.45 -7.00 -2.46
N LEU A 242 -3.77 -5.73 -2.20
CA LEU A 242 -3.91 -5.22 -0.84
C LEU A 242 -5.14 -5.83 -0.16
N ALA A 243 -6.28 -5.85 -0.84
CA ALA A 243 -7.53 -6.44 -0.34
C ALA A 243 -7.40 -7.95 -0.02
N LEU A 244 -6.74 -8.73 -0.90
CA LEU A 244 -6.49 -10.16 -0.63
C LEU A 244 -5.58 -10.38 0.57
N THR A 245 -4.55 -9.54 0.76
CA THR A 245 -3.69 -9.60 1.95
C THR A 245 -4.45 -9.26 3.23
N LEU A 246 -5.24 -8.17 3.19
CA LEU A 246 -6.08 -7.71 4.29
C LEU A 246 -7.03 -8.82 4.76
N GLU A 247 -7.70 -9.49 3.83
CA GLU A 247 -8.67 -10.53 4.15
C GLU A 247 -7.99 -11.81 4.66
N ALA A 248 -6.83 -12.17 4.11
CA ALA A 248 -6.01 -13.27 4.63
C ALA A 248 -5.53 -12.98 6.06
N ALA A 249 -5.10 -11.75 6.33
CA ALA A 249 -4.69 -11.31 7.66
C ALA A 249 -5.87 -11.31 8.65
N ARG A 250 -7.06 -10.82 8.27
CA ARG A 250 -8.28 -10.92 9.08
C ARG A 250 -8.60 -12.37 9.45
N CYS A 251 -8.69 -13.24 8.44
CA CYS A 251 -8.96 -14.67 8.64
C CYS A 251 -7.88 -15.38 9.49
N ALA A 252 -6.65 -14.88 9.50
CA ALA A 252 -5.58 -15.39 10.36
C ALA A 252 -5.67 -14.87 11.80
N LEU A 253 -6.02 -13.58 11.97
CA LEU A 253 -6.19 -12.94 13.27
C LEU A 253 -7.37 -13.52 14.06
N ASP A 254 -8.39 -14.08 13.41
CA ASP A 254 -9.46 -14.85 14.07
C ASP A 254 -8.94 -16.03 14.93
N TYR A 255 -7.76 -16.56 14.62
CA TYR A 255 -7.12 -17.65 15.38
C TYR A 255 -6.25 -17.16 16.54
N VAL A 256 -5.90 -15.87 16.62
CA VAL A 256 -5.05 -15.30 17.69
C VAL A 256 -5.56 -15.61 19.11
N PRO A 257 -6.87 -15.54 19.42
CA PRO A 257 -7.38 -15.91 20.75
C PRO A 257 -7.28 -17.41 21.08
N LEU A 258 -6.97 -18.25 20.10
CA LEU A 258 -6.88 -19.72 20.24
C LEU A 258 -5.43 -20.23 20.34
N LEU A 259 -4.45 -19.33 20.21
CA LEU A 259 -3.01 -19.61 20.17
C LEU A 259 -2.33 -19.22 21.48
N ASP A 260 -1.19 -19.85 21.79
CA ASP A 260 -0.35 -19.45 22.92
C ASP A 260 0.25 -18.06 22.69
N ARG A 261 0.58 -17.31 23.76
CA ARG A 261 1.05 -15.93 23.67
C ARG A 261 2.18 -15.73 22.63
N HIS A 262 3.20 -16.57 22.67
CA HIS A 262 4.34 -16.48 21.74
C HIS A 262 3.98 -16.87 20.30
N GLN A 263 3.02 -17.79 20.12
CA GLN A 263 2.49 -18.14 18.79
C GLN A 263 1.66 -16.99 18.20
N ALA A 264 0.87 -16.31 19.05
CA ALA A 264 0.08 -15.14 18.67
C ALA A 264 0.94 -13.90 18.40
N GLU A 265 2.00 -13.66 19.17
CA GLU A 265 2.99 -12.60 18.90
C GLU A 265 3.66 -12.84 17.53
N TYR A 266 4.19 -14.05 17.31
CA TYR A 266 4.84 -14.42 16.05
C TYR A 266 3.92 -14.38 14.82
N LEU A 267 2.66 -14.82 14.96
CA LEU A 267 1.69 -14.73 13.86
C LEU A 267 1.45 -13.27 13.44
N ARG A 268 1.38 -12.32 14.39
CA ARG A 268 1.25 -10.89 14.07
C ARG A 268 2.49 -10.37 13.33
N GLU A 269 3.70 -10.80 13.70
CA GLU A 269 4.94 -10.43 13.00
C GLU A 269 4.94 -10.90 11.53
N VAL A 270 4.58 -12.16 11.28
CA VAL A 270 4.50 -12.71 9.91
C VAL A 270 3.44 -11.97 9.07
N LEU A 271 2.27 -11.69 9.66
CA LEU A 271 1.20 -10.95 8.97
C LEU A 271 1.58 -9.49 8.71
N ALA A 272 2.25 -8.82 9.67
CA ALA A 272 2.76 -7.46 9.50
C ALA A 272 3.71 -7.39 8.31
N GLN A 273 4.70 -8.29 8.23
CA GLN A 273 5.62 -8.35 7.09
C GLN A 273 4.89 -8.56 5.75
N CYS A 274 3.90 -9.46 5.69
CA CYS A 274 3.13 -9.69 4.46
C CYS A 274 2.35 -8.43 4.02
N MET A 275 1.83 -7.65 4.98
CA MET A 275 1.10 -6.41 4.70
C MET A 275 2.02 -5.24 4.34
N GLU A 276 3.19 -5.12 4.96
CA GLU A 276 4.22 -4.15 4.58
C GLU A 276 4.71 -4.39 3.15
N GLU A 277 4.97 -5.64 2.77
CA GLU A 277 5.32 -6.00 1.39
C GLU A 277 4.18 -5.68 0.39
N ALA A 278 2.92 -5.93 0.76
CA ALA A 278 1.75 -5.59 -0.06
C ALA A 278 1.58 -4.07 -0.24
N LEU A 279 1.73 -3.30 0.85
CA LEU A 279 1.68 -1.84 0.84
C LEU A 279 2.84 -1.23 0.04
N ALA A 280 4.06 -1.80 0.13
CA ALA A 280 5.19 -1.35 -0.66
C ALA A 280 4.96 -1.54 -2.17
N MET A 281 4.34 -2.66 -2.57
CA MET A 281 3.94 -2.89 -3.97
C MET A 281 2.83 -1.93 -4.42
N TYR A 282 1.82 -1.70 -3.59
CA TYR A 282 0.74 -0.74 -3.86
C TYR A 282 1.28 0.70 -4.00
N ALA A 283 2.09 1.16 -3.04
CA ALA A 283 2.80 2.44 -3.10
C ALA A 283 3.70 2.58 -4.34
N GLY A 284 4.40 1.50 -4.73
CA GLY A 284 5.19 1.45 -5.96
C GLY A 284 4.35 1.72 -7.21
N HIS A 285 3.16 1.12 -7.30
CA HIS A 285 2.22 1.38 -8.39
C HIS A 285 1.66 2.81 -8.37
N LEU A 286 1.26 3.31 -7.20
CA LEU A 286 0.71 4.67 -7.06
C LEU A 286 1.70 5.76 -7.48
N ARG A 287 2.99 5.60 -7.17
CA ARG A 287 4.04 6.53 -7.64
C ARG A 287 4.10 6.58 -9.17
N GLU A 288 3.90 5.46 -9.85
CA GLU A 288 3.87 5.41 -11.31
C GLU A 288 2.60 6.03 -11.89
N VAL A 289 1.44 5.78 -11.28
CA VAL A 289 0.18 6.48 -11.61
C VAL A 289 0.37 8.00 -11.47
N ILE A 290 1.01 8.47 -10.40
CA ILE A 290 1.29 9.90 -10.19
C ILE A 290 2.19 10.51 -11.28
N ARG A 291 3.20 9.78 -11.77
CA ARG A 291 4.04 10.24 -12.88
C ARG A 291 3.23 10.38 -14.17
N LEU A 292 2.36 9.42 -14.47
CA LEU A 292 1.45 9.48 -15.61
C LEU A 292 0.47 10.65 -15.49
N LEU A 293 -0.10 10.87 -14.29
CA LEU A 293 -1.01 11.99 -14.02
C LEU A 293 -0.34 13.37 -14.15
N ALA A 294 0.95 13.48 -13.81
CA ALA A 294 1.70 14.72 -13.95
C ALA A 294 2.17 14.98 -15.39
N SER A 295 2.47 13.93 -16.16
CA SER A 295 3.06 14.05 -17.51
C SER A 295 2.09 14.54 -18.59
N ASP A 296 0.79 14.53 -18.33
CA ASP A 296 -0.23 15.00 -19.28
C ASP A 296 -0.30 16.55 -19.29
N GLY A 297 0.36 17.18 -20.26
CA GLY A 297 0.37 18.63 -20.43
C GLY A 297 -1.00 19.25 -20.74
N ALA A 298 -1.93 18.50 -21.35
CA ALA A 298 -3.30 18.97 -21.55
C ALA A 298 -4.08 19.02 -20.22
N SER A 299 -3.56 18.37 -19.17
CA SER A 299 -4.20 18.23 -17.88
C SER A 299 -3.92 19.38 -16.89
N MET A 300 -3.49 20.55 -17.38
CA MET A 300 -3.18 21.74 -16.57
C MET A 300 -4.29 22.80 -16.55
N VAL A 301 -5.48 22.49 -17.08
CA VAL A 301 -6.65 23.39 -17.03
C VAL A 301 -7.29 23.38 -15.63
N LEU A 302 -7.35 24.56 -15.00
CA LEU A 302 -8.05 24.77 -13.73
C LEU A 302 -9.56 24.52 -13.86
N GLY A 303 -10.13 23.84 -12.87
CA GLY A 303 -11.58 23.70 -12.70
C GLY A 303 -11.97 23.71 -11.23
N ARG A 304 -13.26 23.98 -10.97
CA ARG A 304 -13.82 23.84 -9.62
C ARG A 304 -13.88 22.36 -9.25
N PHE A 305 -13.38 22.02 -8.08
CA PHE A 305 -13.46 20.69 -7.48
C PHE A 305 -14.29 20.78 -6.21
N LEU A 306 -15.33 19.96 -6.11
CA LEU A 306 -16.16 19.86 -4.92
C LEU A 306 -15.43 18.99 -3.88
N VAL A 307 -15.11 19.57 -2.73
CA VAL A 307 -14.39 18.87 -1.68
C VAL A 307 -15.33 17.87 -1.01
N SER A 308 -15.00 16.57 -1.10
CA SER A 308 -15.79 15.42 -0.65
C SER A 308 -15.06 14.55 0.39
N GLY A 309 -15.75 13.57 0.96
CA GLY A 309 -15.15 12.48 1.73
C GLY A 309 -14.16 12.92 2.80
N VAL A 310 -12.96 12.31 2.76
CA VAL A 310 -11.83 12.55 3.68
C VAL A 310 -11.27 13.99 3.58
N LEU A 311 -11.55 14.71 2.49
CA LEU A 311 -11.08 16.08 2.30
C LEU A 311 -11.98 17.14 2.98
N ARG A 312 -13.22 16.79 3.39
CA ARG A 312 -14.19 17.76 3.94
C ARG A 312 -13.83 18.26 5.34
N THR A 313 -13.88 19.58 5.53
CA THR A 313 -13.93 20.19 6.86
C THR A 313 -15.34 20.06 7.47
N ARG A 314 -15.44 19.67 8.75
CA ARG A 314 -16.69 19.76 9.50
C ARG A 314 -16.75 21.13 10.18
N LYS A 315 -17.30 22.14 9.49
CA LYS A 315 -17.85 23.34 10.14
C LYS A 315 -19.23 23.00 10.72
N HIS A 316 -19.79 23.91 11.53
CA HIS A 316 -21.00 23.66 12.33
C HIS A 316 -22.23 23.31 11.47
N PRO A 317 -23.21 22.54 12.00
CA PRO A 317 -24.34 22.01 11.23
C PRO A 317 -25.39 23.05 10.77
N GLU A 318 -25.13 24.34 10.91
CA GLU A 318 -26.12 25.41 10.68
C GLU A 318 -25.97 26.14 9.32
N MET A 319 -24.89 25.90 8.56
CA MET A 319 -24.87 26.17 7.11
C MET A 319 -24.03 25.13 6.36
N GLU A 320 -24.69 24.36 5.49
CA GLU A 320 -24.08 23.31 4.67
C GLU A 320 -23.52 23.89 3.36
N GLU A 321 -22.58 24.84 3.46
CA GLU A 321 -21.88 25.37 2.28
C GLU A 321 -20.95 24.31 1.68
N LEU A 322 -21.22 23.93 0.42
CA LEU A 322 -20.37 23.05 -0.37
C LEU A 322 -19.02 23.73 -0.67
N SER A 323 -18.01 23.46 0.16
CA SER A 323 -16.66 23.97 -0.06
C SER A 323 -16.09 23.42 -1.38
N CYS A 324 -15.87 24.30 -2.35
CA CYS A 324 -15.17 24.00 -3.59
C CYS A 324 -13.77 24.63 -3.58
N CYS A 325 -12.77 23.94 -4.11
CA CYS A 325 -11.45 24.49 -4.38
C CYS A 325 -11.13 24.50 -5.88
N LEU A 326 -9.99 25.09 -6.27
CA LEU A 326 -9.53 25.12 -7.66
C LEU A 326 -8.36 24.14 -7.84
N LEU A 327 -8.52 23.17 -8.73
CA LEU A 327 -7.52 22.16 -9.05
C LEU A 327 -7.47 21.95 -10.56
N THR A 328 -6.30 21.62 -11.10
CA THR A 328 -6.19 21.14 -12.48
C THR A 328 -6.87 19.77 -12.63
N THR A 329 -7.13 19.30 -13.84
CA THR A 329 -7.62 17.92 -14.06
C THR A 329 -6.69 16.87 -13.43
N SER A 330 -5.37 17.11 -13.41
CA SER A 330 -4.40 16.20 -12.79
C SER A 330 -4.44 16.30 -11.26
N GLY A 331 -4.55 17.51 -10.70
CA GLY A 331 -4.75 17.70 -9.26
C GLY A 331 -6.06 17.12 -8.75
N ARG A 332 -7.15 17.18 -9.52
CA ARG A 332 -8.42 16.51 -9.20
C ARG A 332 -8.23 14.99 -9.11
N LYS A 333 -7.56 14.39 -10.10
CA LYS A 333 -7.23 12.94 -10.11
C LYS A 333 -6.32 12.54 -8.94
N VAL A 334 -5.37 13.40 -8.54
CA VAL A 334 -4.54 13.18 -7.33
C VAL A 334 -5.37 13.30 -6.05
N ALA A 335 -6.28 14.28 -5.96
CA ALA A 335 -7.15 14.45 -4.79
C ALA A 335 -8.20 13.33 -4.63
N THR A 336 -8.66 12.71 -5.72
CA THR A 336 -9.46 11.48 -5.66
C THR A 336 -8.58 10.28 -5.30
N LEU A 337 -7.40 10.11 -5.92
CA LEU A 337 -6.47 9.04 -5.58
C LEU A 337 -6.08 9.05 -4.09
N MET A 338 -5.94 10.23 -3.48
CA MET A 338 -5.72 10.34 -2.04
C MET A 338 -6.91 9.85 -1.18
N GLN A 339 -8.15 9.99 -1.66
CA GLN A 339 -9.32 9.40 -1.00
C GLN A 339 -9.30 7.88 -1.16
N ASP A 340 -9.12 7.38 -2.39
CA ASP A 340 -9.03 5.95 -2.70
C ASP A 340 -7.96 5.25 -1.84
N VAL A 341 -6.77 5.86 -1.69
CA VAL A 341 -5.68 5.35 -0.85
C VAL A 341 -6.06 5.32 0.64
N VAL A 342 -6.82 6.30 1.13
CA VAL A 342 -7.30 6.26 2.53
C VAL A 342 -8.34 5.15 2.70
N GLU A 343 -9.22 4.93 1.73
CA GLU A 343 -10.22 3.86 1.77
C GLU A 343 -9.59 2.46 1.67
N ASP A 344 -8.62 2.27 0.77
CA ASP A 344 -7.87 1.01 0.59
C ASP A 344 -7.00 0.65 1.82
N VAL A 345 -6.41 1.64 2.49
CA VAL A 345 -5.41 1.42 3.57
C VAL A 345 -6.00 1.51 4.98
N SER A 346 -7.05 2.30 5.22
CA SER A 346 -7.69 2.40 6.56
C SER A 346 -8.07 1.05 7.19
N PRO A 347 -8.58 0.05 6.43
CA PRO A 347 -8.86 -1.29 6.95
C PRO A 347 -7.68 -2.01 7.61
N LEU A 348 -6.43 -1.67 7.24
CA LEU A 348 -5.21 -2.27 7.78
C LEU A 348 -4.84 -1.68 9.14
N LEU A 349 -5.17 -0.41 9.38
CA LEU A 349 -4.94 0.28 10.66
C LEU A 349 -5.71 -0.40 11.81
N GLY A 350 -6.90 -0.94 11.51
CA GLY A 350 -7.73 -1.66 12.46
C GLY A 350 -7.27 -3.09 12.82
N LEU A 351 -6.22 -3.62 12.17
CA LEU A 351 -5.79 -5.02 12.38
C LEU A 351 -4.80 -5.22 13.54
N GLY A 352 -4.30 -4.14 14.17
CA GLY A 352 -3.42 -4.25 15.34
C GLY A 352 -2.05 -4.89 15.07
N THR A 353 -1.59 -4.88 13.82
CA THR A 353 -0.31 -5.47 13.38
C THR A 353 0.85 -4.46 13.33
N GLY A 354 0.75 -3.34 14.05
CA GLY A 354 1.78 -2.29 14.10
C GLY A 354 1.67 -1.20 13.02
N MET A 355 0.79 -1.36 12.03
CA MET A 355 0.45 -0.29 11.06
C MET A 355 -0.22 0.90 11.77
N THR A 356 0.27 2.12 11.54
CA THR A 356 -0.24 3.33 12.21
C THR A 356 -0.82 4.34 11.22
N SER A 357 -1.68 5.24 11.70
CA SER A 357 -2.17 6.39 10.92
C SER A 357 -1.03 7.28 10.40
N LEU A 358 0.11 7.33 11.10
CA LEU A 358 1.32 8.02 10.63
C LEU A 358 1.91 7.33 9.39
N SER A 359 1.86 5.99 9.30
CA SER A 359 2.32 5.23 8.14
C SER A 359 1.50 5.54 6.88
N LEU A 360 0.18 5.65 7.01
CA LEU A 360 -0.71 6.11 5.93
C LEU A 360 -0.41 7.57 5.53
N LEU A 361 -0.19 8.46 6.50
CA LEU A 361 0.15 9.85 6.22
C LEU A 361 1.52 10.01 5.56
N GLN A 362 2.50 9.18 5.91
CA GLN A 362 3.79 9.15 5.24
C GLN A 362 3.62 8.74 3.77
N LEU A 363 2.82 7.71 3.47
CA LEU A 363 2.52 7.33 2.08
C LEU A 363 1.87 8.49 1.30
N LEU A 364 0.86 9.15 1.87
CA LEU A 364 0.19 10.30 1.25
C LEU A 364 1.15 11.49 1.03
N ALA A 365 2.05 11.76 1.98
CA ALA A 365 3.07 12.79 1.89
C ALA A 365 4.11 12.47 0.80
N GLU A 366 4.59 11.22 0.73
CA GLU A 366 5.51 10.75 -0.32
C GLU A 366 4.91 10.91 -1.71
N LEU A 367 3.62 10.59 -1.86
CA LEU A 367 2.86 10.69 -3.12
C LEU A 367 2.65 12.15 -3.54
N LEU A 368 2.25 13.04 -2.62
CA LEU A 368 2.13 14.48 -2.88
C LEU A 368 3.48 15.11 -3.25
N ARG A 369 4.54 14.78 -2.50
CA ARG A 369 5.91 15.25 -2.76
C ARG A 369 6.40 14.79 -4.14
N GLU A 370 6.18 13.53 -4.51
CA GLU A 370 6.50 13.02 -5.85
C GLU A 370 5.73 13.80 -6.93
N TYR A 371 4.42 14.00 -6.78
CA TYR A 371 3.61 14.76 -7.73
C TYR A 371 4.11 16.20 -7.91
N MET A 372 4.41 16.91 -6.81
CA MET A 372 4.95 18.28 -6.86
C MET A 372 6.30 18.36 -7.58
N LEU A 373 7.18 17.36 -7.40
CA LEU A 373 8.44 17.30 -8.15
C LEU A 373 8.23 17.02 -9.64
N GLN A 374 7.25 16.18 -10.02
CA GLN A 374 6.93 15.95 -11.43
C GLN A 374 6.33 17.20 -12.10
N LEU A 375 5.60 18.05 -11.35
CA LEU A 375 5.12 19.35 -11.85
C LEU A 375 6.26 20.32 -12.23
N LEU A 376 7.48 20.16 -11.70
CA LEU A 376 8.64 20.95 -12.12
C LEU A 376 9.01 20.69 -13.59
N ALA A 377 8.86 19.45 -14.08
CA ALA A 377 9.11 19.11 -15.47
C ALA A 377 8.05 19.73 -16.40
N VAL A 378 6.78 19.75 -15.96
CA VAL A 378 5.68 20.43 -16.67
C VAL A 378 5.94 21.94 -16.74
N ALA A 379 6.33 22.55 -15.61
CA ALA A 379 6.67 23.97 -15.53
C ALA A 379 7.84 24.35 -16.47
N ALA A 380 8.87 23.49 -16.54
CA ALA A 380 9.97 23.68 -17.47
C ALA A 380 9.56 23.54 -18.95
N ALA A 381 8.58 22.69 -19.27
CA ALA A 381 8.04 22.55 -20.62
C ALA A 381 7.12 23.72 -21.01
N ALA A 382 6.35 24.27 -20.06
CA ALA A 382 5.45 25.41 -20.23
C ALA A 382 6.16 26.78 -20.22
N ALA A 383 7.45 26.85 -20.60
CA ALA A 383 8.34 27.99 -20.39
C ALA A 383 7.94 29.33 -21.07
N ASN A 384 6.87 29.36 -21.86
CA ASN A 384 6.32 30.58 -22.49
C ASN A 384 4.82 30.82 -22.15
N ASP A 385 4.21 30.05 -21.24
CA ASP A 385 2.79 30.17 -20.90
C ASP A 385 2.56 30.47 -19.40
N ASP A 386 2.33 31.74 -19.11
CA ASP A 386 2.00 32.24 -17.77
C ASP A 386 0.74 31.57 -17.19
N MET A 387 -0.25 31.21 -18.02
CA MET A 387 -1.52 30.64 -17.57
C MET A 387 -1.30 29.23 -17.02
N THR A 388 -0.55 28.40 -17.73
CA THR A 388 -0.17 27.05 -17.26
C THR A 388 0.70 27.15 -16.00
N MET A 389 1.64 28.10 -15.94
CA MET A 389 2.52 28.28 -14.77
C MET A 389 1.74 28.70 -13.50
N VAL A 390 0.80 29.64 -13.62
CA VAL A 390 -0.11 29.99 -12.52
C VAL A 390 -1.02 28.82 -12.16
N SER A 391 -1.47 28.04 -13.15
CA SER A 391 -2.33 26.87 -12.90
C SER A 391 -1.61 25.78 -12.10
N VAL A 392 -0.36 25.47 -12.44
CA VAL A 392 0.53 24.58 -11.68
C VAL A 392 0.72 25.08 -10.24
N LEU A 393 0.92 26.39 -10.05
CA LEU A 393 1.11 27.01 -8.74
C LEU A 393 -0.14 26.92 -7.83
N ILE A 394 -1.32 27.26 -8.36
CA ILE A 394 -2.60 27.16 -7.62
C ILE A 394 -2.88 25.70 -7.26
N ASN A 395 -2.61 24.78 -8.18
CA ASN A 395 -2.83 23.35 -7.98
C ASN A 395 -1.94 22.77 -6.86
N CYS A 396 -0.63 23.07 -6.90
CA CYS A 396 0.33 22.69 -5.87
C CYS A 396 -0.07 23.24 -4.49
N THR A 397 -0.37 24.54 -4.43
CA THR A 397 -0.81 25.23 -3.20
C THR A 397 -2.10 24.62 -2.63
N THR A 398 -3.08 24.33 -3.48
CA THR A 398 -4.36 23.77 -3.04
C THR A 398 -4.17 22.36 -2.50
N LEU A 399 -3.41 21.49 -3.17
CA LEU A 399 -3.11 20.14 -2.68
C LEU A 399 -2.36 20.16 -1.33
N LEU A 400 -1.41 21.09 -1.16
CA LEU A 400 -0.71 21.30 0.12
C LEU A 400 -1.70 21.67 1.25
N SER A 401 -2.70 22.52 0.97
CA SER A 401 -3.73 22.91 1.95
C SER A 401 -4.71 21.77 2.33
N LEU A 402 -4.87 20.76 1.46
CA LEU A 402 -5.75 19.62 1.72
C LEU A 402 -5.12 18.56 2.65
N PHE A 403 -3.79 18.44 2.68
CA PHE A 403 -3.11 17.40 3.47
C PHE A 403 -3.40 17.45 4.99
N PRO A 404 -3.38 18.62 5.67
CA PRO A 404 -3.77 18.71 7.09
C PRO A 404 -5.24 18.31 7.35
N LEU A 405 -6.14 18.51 6.37
CA LEU A 405 -7.54 18.11 6.47
C LEU A 405 -7.67 16.58 6.46
N VAL A 406 -6.97 15.92 5.53
CA VAL A 406 -6.88 14.46 5.44
C VAL A 406 -6.34 13.86 6.72
N ALA A 407 -5.23 14.41 7.23
CA ALA A 407 -4.63 13.95 8.47
C ALA A 407 -5.60 14.01 9.65
N ARG A 408 -6.25 15.17 9.85
CA ARG A 408 -7.26 15.32 10.90
C ARG A 408 -8.38 14.29 10.77
N ARG A 409 -8.82 13.96 9.55
CA ARG A 409 -9.85 12.93 9.34
C ARG A 409 -9.37 11.53 9.72
N ILE A 410 -8.19 11.11 9.26
CA ILE A 410 -7.61 9.80 9.59
C ILE A 410 -7.54 9.62 11.12
N PHE A 411 -7.01 10.60 11.86
CA PHE A 411 -6.96 10.51 13.33
C PHE A 411 -8.35 10.47 13.98
N THR A 412 -9.31 11.27 13.53
CA THR A 412 -10.68 11.23 14.08
C THR A 412 -11.42 9.92 13.78
N ALA A 413 -11.19 9.30 12.63
CA ALA A 413 -11.80 8.02 12.26
C ALA A 413 -11.23 6.86 13.09
N THR A 414 -9.91 6.82 13.28
CA THR A 414 -9.25 5.83 14.14
C THR A 414 -9.70 5.96 15.60
N SER A 415 -9.85 7.19 16.11
CA SER A 415 -10.37 7.45 17.47
C SER A 415 -11.81 6.99 17.67
N ALA A 416 -12.70 7.18 16.69
CA ALA A 416 -14.10 6.75 16.78
C ALA A 416 -14.28 5.22 16.85
N ALA A 417 -13.34 4.44 16.29
CA ALA A 417 -13.31 2.99 16.41
C ALA A 417 -12.79 2.49 17.76
N ALA A 418 -12.06 3.32 18.50
CA ALA A 418 -11.45 3.01 19.79
C ALA A 418 -12.28 3.59 20.96
N SER A 419 -13.49 3.09 21.15
CA SER A 419 -14.31 3.50 22.30
C SER A 419 -13.71 3.02 23.62
N GLN A 420 -13.55 3.93 24.59
CA GLN A 420 -13.06 3.74 25.97
C GLN A 420 -11.54 3.79 26.22
N GLN A 421 -10.89 4.91 25.87
CA GLN A 421 -9.85 5.48 26.73
C GLN A 421 -9.79 7.01 26.51
N GLU A 422 -9.95 7.82 27.55
CA GLU A 422 -9.59 9.24 27.49
C GLU A 422 -8.09 9.39 27.72
N ASP A 423 -7.32 9.46 26.63
CA ASP A 423 -6.10 10.25 26.58
C ASP A 423 -5.87 10.72 25.12
N PHE A 424 -5.65 12.01 24.96
CA PHE A 424 -5.49 12.66 23.66
C PHE A 424 -4.06 12.51 23.16
N ASP A 425 -3.86 11.77 22.07
CA ASP A 425 -2.68 11.92 21.21
C ASP A 425 -3.09 12.18 19.76
N PHE A 426 -3.05 13.47 19.38
CA PHE A 426 -2.61 13.81 18.02
C PHE A 426 -1.21 13.20 17.80
N PRO A 427 -0.78 12.93 16.56
CA PRO A 427 0.55 12.37 16.34
C PRO A 427 1.62 13.22 17.04
N PRO A 428 2.73 12.63 17.51
CA PRO A 428 3.81 13.39 18.14
C PRO A 428 4.22 14.50 17.18
N SER A 429 3.93 15.76 17.57
CA SER A 429 3.81 16.90 16.63
C SER A 429 4.94 16.92 15.62
N GLN A 430 6.16 16.79 16.11
CA GLN A 430 7.41 16.76 15.36
C GLN A 430 7.44 15.81 14.14
N ALA A 431 6.82 14.62 14.22
CA ALA A 431 6.79 13.67 13.10
C ALA A 431 5.80 14.12 12.01
N PHE A 432 4.63 14.61 12.41
CA PHE A 432 3.61 15.13 11.49
C PHE A 432 4.05 16.48 10.88
N ASP A 433 4.65 17.35 11.69
CA ASP A 433 5.30 18.58 11.26
C ASP A 433 6.42 18.28 10.26
N GLY A 434 7.21 17.22 10.48
CA GLY A 434 8.21 16.72 9.53
C GLY A 434 7.61 16.31 8.17
N LEU A 435 6.47 15.63 8.15
CA LEU A 435 5.75 15.32 6.91
C LEU A 435 5.27 16.60 6.21
N ILE A 436 4.65 17.52 6.95
CA ILE A 436 4.21 18.82 6.40
C ILE A 436 5.40 19.60 5.81
N LEU A 437 6.54 19.64 6.50
CA LEU A 437 7.76 20.29 6.03
C LEU A 437 8.26 19.66 4.73
N SER A 438 8.25 18.32 4.61
CA SER A 438 8.69 17.64 3.38
C SER A 438 7.82 17.95 2.15
N ILE A 439 6.51 18.14 2.34
CA ILE A 439 5.59 18.54 1.26
C ILE A 439 5.78 20.05 0.97
N LYS A 440 5.95 20.89 2.00
CA LYS A 440 6.27 22.32 1.84
C LYS A 440 7.57 22.56 1.09
N GLU A 441 8.59 21.74 1.30
CA GLU A 441 9.87 21.83 0.58
C GLU A 441 9.67 21.58 -0.92
N ALA A 442 8.95 20.51 -1.29
CA ALA A 442 8.63 20.23 -2.69
C ALA A 442 7.73 21.31 -3.31
N ALA A 443 6.76 21.84 -2.57
CA ALA A 443 5.95 22.97 -3.00
C ALA A 443 6.79 24.24 -3.21
N GLY A 444 7.73 24.53 -2.31
CA GLY A 444 8.66 25.65 -2.40
C GLY A 444 9.58 25.59 -3.62
N GLN A 445 9.94 24.40 -4.09
CA GLN A 445 10.65 24.23 -5.37
C GLN A 445 9.76 24.64 -6.56
N VAL A 446 8.46 24.31 -6.54
CA VAL A 446 7.50 24.74 -7.58
C VAL A 446 7.30 26.25 -7.56
N TRP A 447 7.21 26.86 -6.37
CA TRP A 447 7.15 28.32 -6.20
C TRP A 447 8.42 29.01 -6.72
N THR A 448 9.59 28.49 -6.35
CA THR A 448 10.90 28.97 -6.82
C THR A 448 11.01 28.86 -8.36
N CYS A 449 10.53 27.77 -8.94
CA CYS A 449 10.48 27.59 -10.40
C CYS A 449 9.56 28.63 -11.07
N PHE A 450 8.37 28.88 -10.50
CA PHE A 450 7.46 29.93 -10.94
C PHE A 450 8.11 31.31 -10.90
N CYS A 451 8.77 31.69 -9.80
CA CYS A 451 9.41 33.01 -9.67
C CYS A 451 10.52 33.21 -10.73
N HIS A 452 11.41 32.23 -10.92
CA HIS A 452 12.44 32.29 -11.96
C HIS A 452 11.87 32.38 -13.38
N HIS A 453 10.83 31.59 -13.68
CA HIS A 453 10.11 31.67 -14.96
C HIS A 453 9.51 33.06 -15.17
N PHE A 454 8.78 33.58 -14.17
CA PHE A 454 8.11 34.88 -14.25
C PHE A 454 9.09 36.02 -14.51
N ILE A 455 10.22 36.04 -13.78
CA ILE A 455 11.31 36.99 -13.98
C ILE A 455 11.90 36.87 -15.39
N ARG A 456 12.29 35.65 -15.80
CA ARG A 456 12.88 35.41 -17.13
C ARG A 456 11.93 35.83 -18.26
N HIS A 457 10.66 35.46 -18.18
CA HIS A 457 9.67 35.82 -19.19
C HIS A 457 9.46 37.35 -19.23
N THR A 458 9.47 38.02 -18.06
CA THR A 458 9.42 39.50 -17.99
C THR A 458 10.57 40.16 -18.73
N VAL A 459 11.81 39.68 -18.53
CA VAL A 459 13.01 40.25 -19.19
C VAL A 459 12.96 40.05 -20.71
N VAL A 460 12.43 38.91 -21.19
CA VAL A 460 12.21 38.71 -22.64
C VAL A 460 11.14 39.67 -23.15
N MET A 461 10.00 39.80 -22.47
CA MET A 461 8.93 40.73 -22.87
C MET A 461 9.37 42.20 -22.83
N SER A 462 10.26 42.61 -21.93
CA SER A 462 10.75 43.98 -21.84
C SER A 462 11.73 44.39 -22.94
N SER A 463 12.07 43.47 -23.84
CA SER A 463 12.75 43.78 -25.11
C SER A 463 11.80 44.28 -26.20
N ASN A 464 10.47 44.28 -25.95
CA ASN A 464 9.46 44.74 -26.90
C ASN A 464 9.15 46.23 -26.72
N PRO A 465 9.46 47.11 -27.70
CA PRO A 465 9.36 48.56 -27.55
C PRO A 465 7.94 49.11 -27.35
N LEU A 466 6.90 48.30 -27.62
CA LEU A 466 5.49 48.70 -27.46
C LEU A 466 5.01 48.74 -26.00
N LEU A 467 5.78 48.20 -25.05
CA LEU A 467 5.41 48.14 -23.62
C LEU A 467 6.08 49.23 -22.78
N HIS A 468 6.74 50.21 -23.40
CA HIS A 468 7.53 51.22 -22.70
C HIS A 468 6.72 52.51 -22.49
N ILE A 469 6.48 52.85 -21.22
CA ILE A 469 5.87 54.14 -20.88
C ILE A 469 7.02 55.15 -20.71
N ARG A 470 7.11 56.08 -21.66
CA ARG A 470 8.00 57.23 -21.57
C ARG A 470 7.22 58.39 -20.97
N SER A 471 7.80 59.06 -19.97
CA SER A 471 7.20 60.26 -19.39
C SER A 471 7.12 61.38 -20.45
N ASN A 472 5.95 61.97 -20.62
CA ASN A 472 5.67 63.06 -21.56
C ASN A 472 5.88 64.46 -20.94
N SER A 473 6.55 64.55 -19.79
CA SER A 473 6.78 65.78 -19.05
C SER A 473 7.90 66.64 -19.67
N THR A 474 7.73 67.96 -19.60
CA THR A 474 8.68 68.95 -20.14
C THR A 474 9.74 69.41 -19.14
N HIS A 475 9.78 68.83 -17.94
CA HIS A 475 10.77 69.12 -16.90
C HIS A 475 11.76 67.97 -16.75
N ALA A 476 13.05 68.28 -16.67
CA ALA A 476 14.13 67.28 -16.73
C ALA A 476 14.09 66.22 -15.60
N PHE A 477 13.50 66.55 -14.44
CA PHE A 477 13.36 65.64 -13.31
C PHE A 477 12.11 64.74 -13.40
N ASP A 478 11.03 65.21 -14.01
CA ASP A 478 9.80 64.43 -14.22
C ASP A 478 9.95 63.37 -15.33
N ALA A 479 11.09 63.37 -16.04
CA ALA A 479 11.35 62.54 -17.21
C ALA A 479 12.09 61.22 -16.89
N ILE A 480 12.65 61.09 -15.68
CA ILE A 480 13.45 59.92 -15.30
C ILE A 480 12.53 58.79 -14.86
N MET A 481 12.58 57.65 -15.57
CA MET A 481 11.77 56.46 -15.30
C MET A 481 12.68 55.26 -15.02
N PRO A 482 12.23 54.27 -14.22
CA PRO A 482 12.91 52.99 -14.11
C PRO A 482 12.97 52.31 -15.49
N SER A 483 13.96 51.44 -15.69
CA SER A 483 14.18 50.81 -16.99
C SER A 483 13.01 49.90 -17.38
N SER A 484 12.84 49.66 -18.69
CA SER A 484 11.65 48.99 -19.25
C SER A 484 11.36 47.63 -18.62
N ALA A 485 12.41 46.89 -18.22
CA ALA A 485 12.29 45.63 -17.49
C ALA A 485 11.49 45.77 -16.20
N PHE A 486 11.76 46.81 -15.39
CA PHE A 486 11.07 47.05 -14.13
C PHE A 486 9.66 47.61 -14.32
N GLN A 487 9.44 48.45 -15.33
CA GLN A 487 8.10 48.91 -15.69
C GLN A 487 7.18 47.73 -16.05
N VAL A 488 7.66 46.85 -16.94
CA VAL A 488 6.92 45.64 -17.34
C VAL A 488 6.76 44.69 -16.16
N PHE A 489 7.80 44.49 -15.34
CA PHE A 489 7.72 43.69 -14.10
C PHE A 489 6.61 44.19 -13.16
N PHE A 490 6.58 45.48 -12.86
CA PHE A 490 5.54 46.08 -12.00
C PHE A 490 4.13 45.87 -12.54
N LEU A 491 3.93 46.09 -13.86
CA LEU A 491 2.63 45.89 -14.49
C LEU A 491 2.20 44.42 -14.46
N ARG A 492 3.13 43.48 -14.71
CA ARG A 492 2.84 42.02 -14.63
C ARG A 492 2.60 41.56 -13.20
N VAL A 493 3.34 42.07 -12.20
CA VAL A 493 3.10 41.79 -10.77
C VAL A 493 1.70 42.27 -10.35
N ARG A 494 1.30 43.46 -10.80
CA ARG A 494 -0.06 43.97 -10.56
C ARG A 494 -1.13 43.17 -11.31
N GLN A 495 -0.85 42.69 -12.52
CA GLN A 495 -1.74 41.79 -13.25
C GLN A 495 -1.92 40.47 -12.50
N LEU A 496 -0.82 39.80 -12.11
CA LEU A 496 -0.83 38.56 -11.31
C LEU A 496 -1.65 38.72 -10.03
N ASN A 497 -1.44 39.81 -9.29
CA ASN A 497 -2.21 40.12 -8.08
C ASN A 497 -3.69 40.44 -8.38
N GLY A 498 -3.99 41.12 -9.48
CA GLY A 498 -5.35 41.46 -9.88
C GLY A 498 -6.17 40.26 -10.36
N THR A 499 -5.59 39.37 -11.16
CA THR A 499 -6.30 38.22 -11.75
C THR A 499 -6.34 37.00 -10.83
N TYR A 500 -5.31 36.79 -10.01
CA TYR A 500 -5.18 35.60 -9.17
C TYR A 500 -5.10 35.88 -7.67
N GLY A 501 -5.05 37.16 -7.25
CA GLY A 501 -5.04 37.54 -5.84
C GLY A 501 -6.25 36.96 -5.10
N ALA A 502 -7.46 37.13 -5.64
CA ALA A 502 -8.69 36.56 -5.06
C ALA A 502 -8.69 35.01 -4.95
N ILE A 503 -7.86 34.31 -5.73
CA ILE A 503 -7.74 32.84 -5.70
C ILE A 503 -6.66 32.40 -4.71
N LEU A 504 -5.58 33.18 -4.56
CA LEU A 504 -4.44 32.90 -3.69
C LEU A 504 -4.49 33.69 -2.36
N THR A 505 -5.60 34.37 -2.06
CA THR A 505 -5.88 35.03 -0.76
C THR A 505 -6.55 34.06 0.20
N GLY A 506 -5.81 33.02 0.60
CA GLY A 506 -6.17 32.22 1.77
C GLY A 506 -5.90 32.97 3.08
N GLU A 507 -6.45 32.46 4.19
CA GLU A 507 -6.18 32.94 5.56
C GLU A 507 -4.66 32.99 5.87
N ASP A 508 -3.87 32.13 5.20
CA ASP A 508 -2.41 32.03 5.31
C ASP A 508 -1.62 33.16 4.61
N GLY A 509 -2.27 34.06 3.87
CA GLY A 509 -1.60 35.16 3.15
C GLY A 509 -0.74 34.69 1.96
N THR A 510 -1.12 33.59 1.31
CA THR A 510 -0.34 32.88 0.28
C THR A 510 0.12 33.79 -0.88
N MET A 511 -0.77 34.60 -1.48
CA MET A 511 -0.39 35.56 -2.52
C MET A 511 0.67 36.56 -2.03
N LYS A 512 0.56 37.07 -0.79
CA LYS A 512 1.54 37.99 -0.24
C LYS A 512 2.92 37.34 -0.09
N LYS A 513 2.97 36.08 0.37
CA LYS A 513 4.22 35.29 0.47
C LYS A 513 4.84 35.07 -0.91
N LEU A 514 4.04 34.67 -1.90
CA LEU A 514 4.50 34.51 -3.29
C LEU A 514 5.10 35.81 -3.85
N LEU A 515 4.44 36.95 -3.64
CA LEU A 515 4.93 38.24 -4.11
C LEU A 515 6.21 38.67 -3.36
N GLN A 516 6.33 38.37 -2.08
CA GLN A 516 7.56 38.59 -1.30
C GLN A 516 8.72 37.74 -1.86
N GLU A 517 8.53 36.43 -2.03
CA GLU A 517 9.51 35.52 -2.63
C GLU A 517 9.89 35.93 -4.06
N LEU A 518 8.93 36.45 -4.85
CA LEU A 518 9.18 36.96 -6.19
C LEU A 518 10.06 38.22 -6.18
N MET A 519 9.88 39.13 -5.22
CA MET A 519 10.75 40.30 -5.06
C MET A 519 12.15 39.91 -4.57
N GLU A 520 12.26 38.95 -3.65
CA GLU A 520 13.53 38.40 -3.19
C GLU A 520 14.28 37.68 -4.32
N ALA A 521 13.59 36.86 -5.11
CA ALA A 521 14.14 36.21 -6.31
C ALA A 521 14.59 37.22 -7.38
N MET A 522 13.85 38.32 -7.57
CA MET A 522 14.24 39.41 -8.46
C MET A 522 15.54 40.07 -7.97
N MET A 523 15.66 40.36 -6.67
CA MET A 523 16.89 40.93 -6.09
C MET A 523 18.10 40.00 -6.19
N LEU A 524 17.91 38.69 -5.99
CA LEU A 524 18.95 37.69 -6.19
C LEU A 524 19.39 37.64 -7.66
N CYS A 525 18.44 37.58 -8.60
CA CYS A 525 18.71 37.61 -10.03
C CYS A 525 19.50 38.86 -10.44
N LEU A 526 19.21 40.02 -9.86
CA LEU A 526 19.98 41.25 -10.09
C LEU A 526 21.39 41.19 -9.47
N SER A 527 21.54 40.65 -8.26
CA SER A 527 22.85 40.52 -7.61
C SER A 527 23.78 39.59 -8.39
N ASP A 528 23.26 38.48 -8.91
CA ASP A 528 24.05 37.48 -9.63
C ASP A 528 24.46 37.96 -11.04
N ASN A 529 23.67 38.85 -11.65
CA ASN A 529 23.93 39.40 -12.98
C ASN A 529 24.55 40.81 -12.95
N LEU A 530 24.84 41.38 -11.77
CA LEU A 530 25.28 42.77 -11.61
C LEU A 530 26.54 43.11 -12.45
N ASP A 531 27.55 42.24 -12.41
CA ASP A 531 28.77 42.42 -13.22
C ASP A 531 28.46 42.39 -14.72
N SER A 532 27.56 41.50 -15.15
CA SER A 532 27.14 41.41 -16.56
C SER A 532 26.38 42.65 -17.02
N TRP A 533 25.55 43.24 -16.15
CA TRP A 533 24.85 44.50 -16.41
C TRP A 533 25.83 45.66 -16.57
N ILE A 534 26.82 45.75 -15.68
CA ILE A 534 27.86 46.79 -15.72
C ILE A 534 28.75 46.63 -16.97
N HIS A 535 29.18 45.40 -17.28
CA HIS A 535 30.05 45.13 -18.42
C HIS A 535 29.36 45.23 -19.78
N GLN A 536 28.08 44.86 -19.92
CA GLN A 536 27.35 45.02 -21.19
C GLN A 536 27.04 46.49 -21.49
N ALA A 537 26.65 47.28 -20.49
CA ALA A 537 26.25 48.67 -20.70
C ALA A 537 27.44 49.64 -20.85
N SER A 538 28.62 49.33 -20.26
CA SER A 538 29.83 50.16 -20.37
C SER A 538 30.36 50.35 -21.81
N HIS A 539 29.92 49.52 -22.77
CA HIS A 539 30.22 49.70 -24.20
C HIS A 539 29.28 50.66 -24.94
N VAL A 540 28.18 51.11 -24.31
CA VAL A 540 27.08 51.83 -24.99
C VAL A 540 26.65 53.11 -24.24
N VAL A 541 26.78 53.15 -22.91
CA VAL A 541 26.25 54.20 -22.03
C VAL A 541 27.32 54.66 -21.03
N PRO A 542 27.46 55.96 -20.71
CA PRO A 542 28.37 56.43 -19.67
C PRO A 542 28.12 55.77 -18.31
N GLN A 543 29.19 55.45 -17.59
CA GLN A 543 29.14 54.66 -16.35
C GLN A 543 28.35 55.36 -15.23
N ASP A 544 28.40 56.70 -15.17
CA ASP A 544 27.63 57.50 -14.20
C ASP A 544 26.12 57.39 -14.43
N THR A 545 25.67 57.49 -15.68
CA THR A 545 24.24 57.31 -16.06
C THR A 545 23.76 55.88 -15.85
N LEU A 546 24.63 54.89 -15.97
CA LEU A 546 24.31 53.49 -15.65
C LEU A 546 24.12 53.28 -14.14
N LEU A 547 25.01 53.85 -13.32
CA LEU A 547 24.88 53.77 -11.86
C LEU A 547 23.61 54.48 -11.38
N GLN A 548 23.28 55.65 -11.93
CA GLN A 548 22.02 56.35 -11.68
C GLN A 548 20.79 55.50 -12.05
N GLN A 549 20.81 54.79 -13.19
CA GLN A 549 19.72 53.90 -13.58
C GLN A 549 19.60 52.70 -12.64
N ILE A 550 20.71 52.05 -12.24
CA ILE A 550 20.71 50.94 -11.28
C ILE A 550 20.16 51.41 -9.91
N GLN A 551 20.55 52.61 -9.45
CA GLN A 551 20.02 53.19 -8.22
C GLN A 551 18.51 53.41 -8.31
N LEU A 552 18.02 54.02 -9.40
CA LEU A 552 16.59 54.24 -9.61
C LEU A 552 15.81 52.92 -9.69
N ASP A 553 16.32 51.93 -10.41
CA ASP A 553 15.66 50.63 -10.61
C ASP A 553 15.52 49.85 -9.29
N VAL A 554 16.53 49.89 -8.42
CA VAL A 554 16.49 49.25 -7.09
C VAL A 554 15.58 50.04 -6.13
N HIS A 555 15.64 51.37 -6.14
CA HIS A 555 14.71 52.20 -5.36
C HIS A 555 13.26 52.02 -5.82
N PHE A 556 13.03 51.78 -7.12
CA PHE A 556 11.72 51.44 -7.67
C PHE A 556 11.23 50.09 -7.17
N LEU A 557 12.06 49.03 -7.17
CA LEU A 557 11.67 47.75 -6.54
C LEU A 557 11.34 47.90 -5.05
N LEU A 558 12.12 48.70 -4.30
CA LEU A 558 11.86 48.98 -2.88
C LEU A 558 10.48 49.64 -2.68
N GLU A 559 10.17 50.69 -3.44
CA GLU A 559 8.89 51.39 -3.37
C GLU A 559 7.72 50.49 -3.82
N VAL A 560 7.90 49.66 -4.85
CA VAL A 560 6.91 48.65 -5.27
C VAL A 560 6.61 47.63 -4.15
N ALA A 561 7.65 47.14 -3.46
CA ALA A 561 7.48 46.22 -2.33
C ALA A 561 6.77 46.86 -1.14
N GLN A 562 7.06 48.14 -0.87
CA GLN A 562 6.43 48.92 0.19
C GLN A 562 4.96 49.21 -0.14
N PHE A 563 4.67 49.69 -1.35
CA PHE A 563 3.31 50.00 -1.83
C PHE A 563 2.41 48.77 -1.86
N GLY A 564 2.93 47.62 -2.31
CA GLY A 564 2.20 46.36 -2.33
C GLY A 564 2.14 45.62 -1.00
N GLY A 565 2.82 46.11 0.04
CA GLY A 565 2.84 45.49 1.37
C GLY A 565 3.54 44.13 1.45
N PHE A 566 4.42 43.81 0.49
CA PHE A 566 5.18 42.56 0.39
C PHE A 566 6.71 42.76 0.56
N SER A 567 7.14 43.90 1.10
CA SER A 567 8.52 44.12 1.56
C SER A 567 8.87 43.25 2.77
N SER A 568 10.04 42.60 2.74
CA SER A 568 10.67 41.91 3.87
C SER A 568 11.96 42.61 4.31
N ASP A 569 12.40 42.32 5.54
CA ASP A 569 13.70 42.83 6.02
C ASP A 569 14.87 42.25 5.19
N ASP A 570 14.78 40.98 4.80
CA ASP A 570 15.80 40.32 3.96
C ASP A 570 15.87 40.91 2.55
N PHE A 571 14.73 41.17 1.91
CA PHE A 571 14.64 41.90 0.65
C PHE A 571 15.26 43.31 0.77
N ARG A 572 14.93 44.07 1.82
CA ARG A 572 15.49 45.42 2.05
C ARG A 572 16.99 45.37 2.26
N ASN A 573 17.48 44.39 3.01
CA ASN A 573 18.92 44.19 3.24
C ASN A 573 19.64 43.80 1.93
N ALA A 574 19.06 42.92 1.11
CA ALA A 574 19.59 42.55 -0.19
C ALA A 574 19.67 43.75 -1.14
N ALA A 575 18.65 44.62 -1.18
CA ALA A 575 18.65 45.86 -1.96
C ALA A 575 19.76 46.83 -1.53
N LEU A 576 19.92 47.07 -0.21
CA LEU A 576 21.00 47.92 0.30
C LEU A 576 22.40 47.34 0.03
N CYS A 577 22.55 46.02 0.11
CA CYS A 577 23.79 45.34 -0.26
C CYS A 577 24.10 45.45 -1.76
N LEU A 578 23.09 45.34 -2.64
CA LEU A 578 23.26 45.49 -4.08
C LEU A 578 23.65 46.92 -4.45
N LEU A 579 22.99 47.93 -3.86
CA LEU A 579 23.35 49.35 -4.05
C LEU A 579 24.81 49.62 -3.66
N ARG A 580 25.27 49.06 -2.52
CA ARG A 580 26.68 49.19 -2.09
C ARG A 580 27.65 48.53 -3.07
N LYS A 581 27.38 47.29 -3.50
CA LYS A 581 28.19 46.61 -4.52
C LYS A 581 28.28 47.41 -5.82
N ALA A 582 27.16 47.97 -6.29
CA ALA A 582 27.13 48.77 -7.52
C ALA A 582 27.98 50.05 -7.40
N GLN A 583 28.01 50.68 -6.23
CA GLN A 583 28.88 51.84 -5.93
C GLN A 583 30.37 51.43 -5.87
N GLU A 584 30.69 50.29 -5.24
CA GLU A 584 32.06 49.76 -5.16
C GLU A 584 32.65 49.39 -6.53
N LEU A 585 31.81 48.94 -7.47
CA LEU A 585 32.20 48.57 -8.85
C LEU A 585 32.29 49.77 -9.82
N ALA A 586 31.82 50.96 -9.41
CA ALA A 586 31.87 52.19 -10.22
C ALA A 586 32.55 53.37 -9.46
N PRO A 587 33.81 53.23 -9.01
CA PRO A 587 34.46 54.20 -8.11
C PRO A 587 34.90 55.51 -8.79
N SER A 588 34.76 55.65 -10.11
CA SER A 588 35.19 56.83 -10.87
C SER A 588 34.20 58.01 -10.85
N CYS A 589 33.01 57.85 -10.25
CA CYS A 589 32.03 58.93 -10.08
C CYS A 589 32.60 60.06 -9.21
N SER A 590 33.11 61.11 -9.86
CA SER A 590 33.82 62.20 -9.18
C SER A 590 32.86 63.24 -8.59
N LEU A 591 32.50 63.04 -7.32
CA LEU A 591 32.28 64.03 -6.23
C LEU A 591 31.53 65.37 -6.43
N GLU A 592 31.11 65.79 -7.63
CA GLU A 592 30.52 67.14 -7.87
C GLU A 592 29.01 67.15 -8.14
N GLN A 593 28.32 66.02 -8.03
CA GLN A 593 26.86 65.97 -7.97
C GLN A 593 26.39 65.19 -6.74
N GLN A 594 26.37 65.89 -5.59
CA GLN A 594 25.35 65.62 -4.58
C GLN A 594 23.97 66.06 -5.15
N GLN A 595 23.43 65.26 -6.08
CA GLN A 595 21.98 65.21 -6.24
C GLN A 595 21.38 64.80 -4.90
N GLU A 596 20.24 65.40 -4.56
CA GLU A 596 19.65 65.37 -3.21
C GLU A 596 19.59 63.96 -2.62
N GLU A 597 19.91 63.83 -1.33
CA GLU A 597 19.72 62.57 -0.59
C GLU A 597 18.25 62.15 -0.69
N GLY A 598 17.98 61.12 -1.49
CA GLY A 598 16.64 60.62 -1.75
C GLY A 598 16.11 60.78 -3.17
N TRP A 599 16.81 61.47 -4.09
CA TRP A 599 16.32 61.74 -5.46
C TRP A 599 15.81 60.48 -6.19
N ALA A 600 16.50 59.34 -6.04
CA ALA A 600 16.12 58.07 -6.66
C ALA A 600 14.87 57.46 -6.02
N ALA A 601 14.62 57.70 -4.73
CA ALA A 601 13.41 57.28 -4.04
C ALA A 601 12.20 58.17 -4.41
N ASP A 602 12.40 59.48 -4.60
CA ASP A 602 11.35 60.38 -5.09
C ASP A 602 10.99 60.11 -6.55
N ALA A 603 11.99 59.89 -7.42
CA ALA A 603 11.77 59.46 -8.80
C ALA A 603 11.08 58.08 -8.87
N ALA A 604 11.43 57.13 -7.98
CA ALA A 604 10.74 55.85 -7.84
C ALA A 604 9.26 56.02 -7.43
N ARG A 605 8.97 56.84 -6.41
CA ARG A 605 7.59 57.19 -6.00
C ARG A 605 6.79 57.78 -7.15
N HIS A 606 7.36 58.74 -7.86
CA HIS A 606 6.72 59.35 -9.03
C HIS A 606 6.46 58.32 -10.13
N ALA A 607 7.43 57.46 -10.45
CA ALA A 607 7.27 56.40 -11.44
C ALA A 607 6.15 55.41 -11.08
N VAL A 608 6.03 55.00 -9.81
CA VAL A 608 4.90 54.16 -9.36
C VAL A 608 3.57 54.89 -9.61
N GLN A 609 3.45 56.17 -9.28
CA GLN A 609 2.24 56.96 -9.51
C GLN A 609 1.88 57.09 -11.01
N VAL A 610 2.87 57.33 -11.89
CA VAL A 610 2.69 57.42 -13.34
C VAL A 610 2.21 56.09 -13.93
N LEU A 611 2.80 54.96 -13.50
CA LEU A 611 2.41 53.61 -13.96
C LEU A 611 1.05 53.17 -13.39
N MET A 612 0.67 53.66 -12.20
CA MET A 612 -0.68 53.47 -11.65
C MET A 612 -1.73 54.21 -12.49
N GLY A 613 -1.49 55.46 -12.87
CA GLY A 613 -2.43 56.29 -13.65
C GLY A 613 -2.60 55.84 -15.11
N SER A 614 -1.51 55.43 -15.77
CA SER A 614 -1.51 55.07 -17.20
C SER A 614 -2.39 53.85 -17.52
N GLN A 615 -2.54 52.92 -16.58
CA GLN A 615 -3.36 51.71 -16.77
C GLN A 615 -4.87 52.01 -16.80
N ALA A 616 -5.31 53.11 -16.17
CA ALA A 616 -6.70 53.55 -16.21
C ALA A 616 -7.13 53.96 -17.62
N GLN A 617 -6.21 54.49 -18.44
CA GLN A 617 -6.47 54.88 -19.83
C GLN A 617 -6.41 53.69 -20.80
N GLN A 618 -5.58 52.67 -20.53
CA GLN A 618 -5.53 51.45 -21.34
C GLN A 618 -6.80 50.61 -21.21
N ASN A 619 -7.33 50.43 -19.99
CA ASN A 619 -8.58 49.69 -19.78
C ASN A 619 -9.81 50.35 -20.44
N SER A 620 -9.80 51.66 -20.66
CA SER A 620 -10.85 52.37 -21.43
C SER A 620 -10.70 52.27 -22.95
N CYS A 621 -9.55 51.79 -23.47
CA CYS A 621 -9.29 51.71 -24.90
C CYS A 621 -9.56 50.32 -25.50
N SER A 622 -9.56 49.27 -24.68
CA SER A 622 -9.77 47.87 -25.10
C SER A 622 -11.21 47.50 -25.49
N THR A 623 -12.15 48.46 -25.55
CA THR A 623 -13.58 48.21 -25.80
C THR A 623 -14.13 48.76 -27.12
N VAL A 624 -13.29 49.37 -27.98
CA VAL A 624 -13.74 49.87 -29.30
C VAL A 624 -12.72 49.52 -30.40
N SER A 625 -13.00 48.44 -31.17
CA SER A 625 -12.37 48.20 -32.50
C SER A 625 -13.09 47.14 -33.34
N LEU A 626 -14.43 47.19 -33.36
CA LEU A 626 -15.32 46.66 -34.41
C LEU A 626 -16.52 47.65 -34.45
N GLN A 627 -16.96 48.26 -35.56
CA GLN A 627 -16.59 48.18 -36.98
C GLN A 627 -16.11 49.60 -37.45
N GLU A 628 -15.76 49.86 -38.70
CA GLU A 628 -16.70 50.09 -39.81
C GLU A 628 -16.07 49.82 -41.19
N GLY A 629 -16.91 49.30 -42.09
CA GLY A 629 -16.80 49.49 -43.54
C GLY A 629 -18.21 49.73 -44.05
N GLU A 630 -18.51 50.96 -44.44
CA GLU A 630 -19.85 51.35 -44.91
C GLU A 630 -20.19 50.75 -46.28
N ALA A 631 -21.45 50.35 -46.46
CA ALA A 631 -22.32 50.88 -47.53
C ALA A 631 -23.74 50.27 -47.44
N GLY A 632 -24.77 51.12 -47.43
CA GLY A 632 -26.07 50.74 -48.01
C GLY A 632 -27.34 50.85 -47.14
N ASP A 633 -27.97 52.02 -47.25
CA ASP A 633 -29.42 52.20 -47.50
C ASP A 633 -30.41 52.42 -46.33
N GLU A 634 -31.49 53.12 -46.67
CA GLU A 634 -32.35 53.95 -45.79
C GLU A 634 -33.43 53.18 -45.00
N THR A 635 -33.77 53.65 -43.78
CA THR A 635 -35.06 54.33 -43.49
C THR A 635 -35.27 54.64 -41.98
N GLN A 636 -36.03 55.71 -41.70
CA GLN A 636 -36.49 56.19 -40.39
C GLN A 636 -38.01 55.93 -40.23
N PRO A 637 -38.70 56.21 -39.09
CA PRO A 637 -38.24 56.61 -37.73
C PRO A 637 -38.96 55.91 -36.54
N ASP A 638 -38.70 56.42 -35.32
CA ASP A 638 -39.64 56.66 -34.19
C ASP A 638 -39.46 55.99 -32.80
N ALA A 639 -39.15 56.88 -31.83
CA ALA A 639 -39.78 57.07 -30.51
C ALA A 639 -39.72 56.00 -29.37
N SER A 640 -38.77 56.25 -28.46
CA SER A 640 -38.99 56.50 -27.00
C SER A 640 -39.15 55.37 -25.94
N SER A 641 -38.45 55.63 -24.82
CA SER A 641 -38.74 55.27 -23.41
C SER A 641 -38.45 53.85 -22.84
N GLN A 642 -37.34 53.79 -22.08
CA GLN A 642 -37.20 53.38 -20.67
C GLN A 642 -37.78 52.06 -20.10
N HIS A 643 -36.92 51.44 -19.28
CA HIS A 643 -37.17 50.58 -18.10
C HIS A 643 -37.45 49.06 -18.24
N GLN A 644 -36.40 48.30 -17.90
CA GLN A 644 -36.36 47.23 -16.89
C GLN A 644 -36.97 45.83 -17.17
N VAL A 645 -36.21 44.82 -16.72
CA VAL A 645 -36.53 43.41 -16.35
C VAL A 645 -36.14 42.30 -17.35
N GLY A 646 -35.10 41.54 -16.96
CA GLY A 646 -35.22 40.07 -16.83
C GLY A 646 -34.68 39.12 -17.93
N ALA A 647 -34.22 37.96 -17.44
CA ALA A 647 -34.18 36.64 -18.08
C ALA A 647 -33.04 36.24 -19.07
N CYS A 648 -32.33 35.19 -18.63
CA CYS A 648 -31.68 34.05 -19.29
C CYS A 648 -31.79 33.85 -20.83
N SER A 649 -30.73 33.28 -21.42
CA SER A 649 -30.82 32.03 -22.22
C SER A 649 -29.43 31.39 -22.48
N ASP A 650 -29.45 30.12 -22.92
CA ASP A 650 -28.36 29.13 -22.86
C ASP A 650 -27.26 29.19 -23.93
N GLY A 651 -26.15 28.47 -23.65
CA GLY A 651 -24.98 28.37 -24.54
C GLY A 651 -24.13 27.09 -24.44
N LYS A 652 -24.72 25.93 -24.08
CA LYS A 652 -24.18 24.55 -24.23
C LYS A 652 -22.83 24.20 -23.54
N SER A 653 -22.93 23.43 -22.44
CA SER A 653 -21.89 22.45 -22.06
C SER A 653 -22.08 21.16 -22.86
N SER A 654 -20.99 20.39 -23.03
CA SER A 654 -21.02 19.02 -23.57
C SER A 654 -20.28 18.09 -22.60
N ASP A 655 -21.03 17.44 -21.72
CA ASP A 655 -20.56 16.36 -20.84
C ASP A 655 -21.10 15.03 -21.37
N GLU A 656 -20.21 14.11 -21.74
CA GLU A 656 -20.54 12.69 -21.88
C GLU A 656 -19.87 11.93 -20.73
N PHE A 657 -20.68 11.40 -19.82
CA PHE A 657 -20.25 10.39 -18.85
C PHE A 657 -21.35 9.34 -18.72
N VAL A 658 -21.02 8.11 -19.11
CA VAL A 658 -21.93 6.97 -18.96
C VAL A 658 -21.73 6.37 -17.58
N SER A 659 -22.76 6.44 -16.74
CA SER A 659 -22.87 5.60 -15.54
C SER A 659 -23.87 4.49 -15.81
N LEU A 660 -23.55 3.27 -15.36
CA LEU A 660 -24.44 2.12 -15.33
C LEU A 660 -24.43 1.62 -13.89
N GLU A 661 -25.55 1.78 -13.20
CA GLU A 661 -25.80 1.18 -11.88
C GLU A 661 -26.69 -0.06 -12.02
N ASP A 662 -26.61 -0.91 -11.00
CA ASP A 662 -27.30 -2.20 -10.90
C ASP A 662 -28.83 -2.08 -10.82
N GLU A 663 -29.52 -3.13 -11.24
CA GLU A 663 -30.88 -3.43 -10.77
C GLU A 663 -30.99 -4.91 -10.39
N ALA A 664 -31.70 -5.20 -9.29
CA ALA A 664 -31.67 -6.51 -8.65
C ALA A 664 -33.08 -7.10 -8.42
N LEU A 665 -33.30 -8.28 -9.01
CA LEU A 665 -34.22 -9.36 -8.59
C LEU A 665 -35.73 -9.04 -8.45
N VAL A 666 -36.58 -9.90 -9.04
CA VAL A 666 -37.46 -10.87 -8.33
C VAL A 666 -38.46 -11.53 -9.31
N ASP A 667 -38.18 -12.81 -9.61
CA ASP A 667 -39.07 -13.98 -9.53
C ASP A 667 -40.27 -14.27 -10.51
N SER A 668 -40.29 -15.55 -10.94
CA SER A 668 -41.43 -16.47 -11.22
C SER A 668 -42.29 -16.50 -12.51
N ALA A 669 -42.46 -17.76 -12.96
CA ALA A 669 -43.63 -18.40 -13.61
C ALA A 669 -43.87 -18.37 -15.15
N GLU A 670 -43.44 -19.46 -15.79
CA GLU A 670 -44.20 -20.44 -16.62
C GLU A 670 -45.01 -20.09 -17.92
N GLU A 671 -44.85 -21.02 -18.88
CA GLU A 671 -45.79 -21.54 -19.90
C GLU A 671 -46.09 -20.80 -21.25
N ASP A 672 -45.58 -21.44 -22.32
CA ASP A 672 -46.30 -22.06 -23.48
C ASP A 672 -46.35 -21.46 -24.92
N SER A 673 -45.91 -22.32 -25.86
CA SER A 673 -46.30 -22.48 -27.29
C SER A 673 -46.07 -21.31 -28.30
N SER A 674 -45.87 -21.50 -29.63
CA SER A 674 -45.69 -22.70 -30.49
C SER A 674 -45.18 -22.33 -31.91
N CYS A 675 -44.68 -23.34 -32.67
CA CYS A 675 -44.41 -23.48 -34.12
C CYS A 675 -44.50 -22.25 -35.10
N SER A 676 -43.64 -22.10 -36.11
CA SER A 676 -43.56 -23.05 -37.26
C SER A 676 -42.32 -22.90 -38.17
N GLN A 677 -42.06 -23.98 -38.89
CA GLN A 677 -40.96 -24.36 -39.79
C GLN A 677 -40.92 -23.64 -41.15
N ASP A 678 -39.71 -23.28 -41.61
CA ASP A 678 -38.97 -23.90 -42.75
C ASP A 678 -37.46 -23.45 -42.63
N GLY A 679 -36.42 -23.94 -43.33
CA GLY A 679 -36.32 -24.91 -44.44
C GLY A 679 -34.86 -25.28 -44.79
N GLY A 680 -34.63 -25.86 -45.97
CA GLY A 680 -33.30 -26.09 -46.58
C GLY A 680 -33.39 -26.66 -48.00
N PRO A 681 -32.32 -27.25 -48.60
CA PRO A 681 -30.91 -27.32 -48.18
C PRO A 681 -29.91 -26.99 -49.33
N VAL A 682 -28.61 -27.30 -49.16
CA VAL A 682 -27.67 -27.99 -50.12
C VAL A 682 -26.19 -27.59 -49.88
N SER A 683 -25.33 -28.62 -49.75
CA SER A 683 -23.85 -28.60 -49.68
C SER A 683 -23.26 -29.31 -50.94
N PRO A 684 -21.97 -29.69 -51.13
CA PRO A 684 -20.80 -29.70 -50.22
C PRO A 684 -19.39 -29.42 -50.86
N THR A 685 -18.32 -29.74 -50.09
CA THR A 685 -16.93 -30.12 -50.52
C THR A 685 -15.98 -29.03 -51.09
N SER A 686 -14.65 -29.06 -50.92
CA SER A 686 -13.70 -30.05 -50.31
C SER A 686 -12.32 -29.42 -50.01
N ALA A 687 -11.57 -29.94 -49.01
CA ALA A 687 -10.11 -29.75 -48.88
C ALA A 687 -9.31 -30.76 -49.76
N PRO A 688 -8.04 -30.48 -50.15
CA PRO A 688 -6.85 -31.04 -49.45
C PRO A 688 -5.54 -30.18 -49.61
N MET A 689 -4.31 -30.74 -49.56
CA MET A 689 -3.53 -31.03 -48.34
C MET A 689 -2.04 -31.39 -48.65
N MET A 690 -1.07 -30.86 -47.88
CA MET A 690 0.35 -31.32 -47.66
C MET A 690 1.39 -31.42 -48.82
N ALA A 691 2.56 -30.78 -48.60
CA ALA A 691 3.96 -31.20 -48.93
C ALA A 691 4.90 -29.96 -48.75
N VAL A 692 6.03 -29.92 -48.01
CA VAL A 692 7.24 -30.77 -47.81
C VAL A 692 8.24 -30.75 -48.98
N ALA A 693 9.36 -30.00 -48.81
CA ALA A 693 10.67 -30.23 -49.46
C ALA A 693 11.80 -29.48 -48.70
N SER A 694 13.07 -29.91 -48.85
CA SER A 694 14.21 -29.49 -48.01
C SER A 694 15.49 -29.13 -48.80
N ARG A 695 16.34 -28.30 -48.15
CA ARG A 695 17.83 -28.20 -48.27
C ARG A 695 18.50 -27.92 -49.63
N GLN A 696 19.45 -26.98 -49.59
CA GLN A 696 20.86 -27.24 -49.93
C GLN A 696 21.83 -26.25 -49.22
N GLN A 697 23.10 -26.64 -49.09
CA GLN A 697 24.19 -25.86 -48.46
C GLN A 697 25.27 -25.54 -49.52
N LEU A 698 26.15 -24.58 -49.23
CA LEU A 698 27.58 -24.63 -49.61
C LEU A 698 28.41 -23.71 -48.67
N ALA A 699 29.72 -23.94 -48.57
CA ALA A 699 30.58 -23.42 -47.50
C ALA A 699 32.03 -23.23 -47.94
N SER A 700 32.80 -22.38 -47.24
CA SER A 700 34.28 -22.46 -47.12
C SER A 700 34.87 -21.44 -46.11
N THR A 701 35.36 -21.93 -44.97
CA THR A 701 36.76 -21.85 -44.43
C THR A 701 37.62 -20.59 -44.69
N THR A 702 38.49 -20.11 -43.76
CA THR A 702 39.67 -20.83 -43.19
C THR A 702 40.30 -20.26 -41.89
N THR A 703 40.72 -21.17 -41.01
CA THR A 703 41.96 -21.23 -40.14
C THR A 703 42.36 -20.18 -39.09
N THR A 704 42.60 -20.70 -37.88
CA THR A 704 43.41 -20.28 -36.69
C THR A 704 44.95 -20.55 -36.92
N PRO A 705 45.94 -20.52 -35.96
CA PRO A 705 45.85 -20.51 -34.48
C PRO A 705 46.99 -19.90 -33.57
N ALA A 706 46.68 -19.84 -32.26
CA ALA A 706 47.48 -20.27 -31.07
C ALA A 706 48.67 -19.48 -30.42
N ALA A 707 48.80 -19.76 -29.10
CA ALA A 707 49.94 -19.60 -28.16
C ALA A 707 50.28 -18.17 -27.65
N ALA A 708 50.78 -17.90 -26.42
CA ALA A 708 50.96 -18.64 -25.15
C ALA A 708 51.52 -17.66 -24.06
N ALA A 709 51.60 -17.91 -22.74
CA ALA A 709 50.85 -18.72 -21.75
C ALA A 709 51.44 -18.49 -20.32
N ASN A 710 50.74 -18.90 -19.23
CA ASN A 710 51.24 -19.01 -17.82
C ASN A 710 51.59 -17.68 -17.07
N GLN A 711 51.65 -17.57 -15.73
CA GLN A 711 51.65 -18.58 -14.64
C GLN A 711 51.19 -18.05 -13.25
N LYS A 712 50.58 -18.94 -12.44
CA LYS A 712 50.62 -19.09 -10.96
C LYS A 712 50.78 -17.88 -10.00
N GLY A 713 49.87 -17.82 -9.02
CA GLY A 713 50.11 -17.28 -7.67
C GLY A 713 49.08 -17.83 -6.68
N ASN A 714 49.49 -18.71 -5.75
CA ASN A 714 48.58 -19.43 -4.84
C ASN A 714 49.00 -19.22 -3.39
N SER A 715 48.13 -18.67 -2.53
CA SER A 715 48.29 -18.74 -1.07
C SER A 715 46.95 -18.63 -0.34
N ARG A 716 46.89 -19.16 0.90
CA ARG A 716 45.68 -19.50 1.66
C ARG A 716 45.41 -18.53 2.84
N ARG A 717 44.22 -18.72 3.45
CA ARG A 717 43.69 -18.18 4.73
C ARG A 717 42.92 -16.86 4.60
N LYS A 718 41.80 -16.63 5.30
CA LYS A 718 40.93 -17.51 6.14
C LYS A 718 39.51 -16.88 6.20
N GLU A 719 38.55 -17.58 6.80
CA GLU A 719 37.22 -17.13 7.32
C GLU A 719 36.86 -15.62 7.20
N ALA A 720 35.64 -15.24 6.80
CA ALA A 720 34.37 -15.78 7.32
C ALA A 720 33.29 -15.99 6.24
N ARG A 721 32.42 -16.97 6.50
CA ARG A 721 31.28 -17.34 5.64
C ARG A 721 30.02 -17.32 6.49
N GLU A 722 29.41 -16.15 6.67
CA GLU A 722 28.06 -16.07 7.21
C GLU A 722 27.09 -16.64 6.17
N GLY A 723 26.63 -17.86 6.44
CA GLY A 723 25.65 -18.52 5.59
C GLY A 723 24.27 -17.93 5.79
N LYS A 724 23.93 -16.89 5.01
CA LYS A 724 22.52 -16.66 4.66
C LYS A 724 22.05 -17.88 3.87
N GLY A 725 21.40 -18.82 4.57
CA GLY A 725 20.74 -19.94 3.93
C GLY A 725 19.72 -19.42 2.94
N MET A 726 19.73 -19.93 1.71
CA MET A 726 18.62 -19.73 0.78
C MET A 726 17.38 -20.35 1.39
N VAL A 727 16.49 -19.52 1.94
CA VAL A 727 15.14 -19.92 2.32
C VAL A 727 14.46 -20.46 1.07
N SER A 728 13.80 -21.62 1.20
CA SER A 728 12.98 -22.18 0.13
C SER A 728 11.99 -21.12 -0.36
N SER A 729 12.00 -20.83 -1.66
CA SER A 729 11.05 -19.88 -2.25
C SER A 729 9.62 -20.43 -2.36
N ARG A 730 9.37 -21.65 -1.86
CA ARG A 730 8.05 -22.29 -1.75
C ARG A 730 7.79 -22.82 -0.34
N PRO A 731 6.52 -22.84 0.12
CA PRO A 731 6.14 -23.46 1.39
C PRO A 731 6.52 -24.96 1.45
N ARG A 732 6.88 -25.49 2.62
CA ARG A 732 7.23 -26.91 2.83
C ARG A 732 6.11 -27.93 2.58
N TRP A 733 4.94 -27.48 2.15
CA TRP A 733 3.77 -28.29 1.81
C TRP A 733 3.36 -28.20 0.33
N HIS A 734 4.22 -27.62 -0.51
CA HIS A 734 3.89 -27.18 -1.87
C HIS A 734 4.79 -27.76 -2.98
#